data_AF-A0A350QTW2-F1
#
_entry.id   AF-A0A350QTW2-F1
#
_cell.length_a   1.000
_cell.length_b   1.000
_cell.length_c   1.000
_cell.angle_alpha   90.00
_cell.angle_beta   90.00
_cell.angle_gamma   90.00
#
_symmetry.space_group_name_H-M   'P 1'
#
loop_
_entity.id
_entity.type
_entity.pdbx_description
1 polymer ?
#
loop_
_entity_poly.entity_id
_entity_poly.type
_entity_poly.pdbx_seq_one_letter_code
_entity_poly.pdbx_strand_id
1 'polypeptide(L)'
;MPMKGTFFLIGHLFALLSSLGATELRFAKIFTDRCVLQREMPAPVWGWAEPEVEVTVEFSSQKKKTAADKTGRWMIKLDPMKANIQGQELKVTTVGSSVILKDILVGEVWLASGQSNMGFSISKSTHAKEARKLMPHPTLRRFKVGSYLADKPVEDIGAKDAYQHPRWRMGDTQQWRTVDNERHGLDWISAVAAWFGHEVRISQGVPVGIIESHFGGSKLYCWMPRESLENSPEFTRDIIEPYRDQKKKWDDAYAAWQHDPNRDPNRPPTEPWKLSCLYNAMIAPIAPLAMRGVIWYQGESNQGRAEAYRRQLPTMVKEWRKTFKQNDLAFLAVQLPAFGKVRVWPRSPWAEMRESIALLEKSLPFTATVVSTDCGLPDEIHPPLKKPIGQRLALAARSKIYGEKDLVYREPRPGKIIFEGNGALIDFDQHLFTKDDQKEVTGFSLAGLDQKFHPAKARIESGGKVWVTSDKVKEPIAVRYAWQDSPIANLQNKEGMPAGTFRSDIWELQTQARITTPLVLKTGGTPDKPDVFDGQGMLIDLGTRVSDHDWIMDGDLWTSQPGLLKSFGHTPRIAGQTAGLFIGEIPITIPRDHEAEKGRPDMKSKCYFPPEKLKPGEMGYAKDGSLYFQWPKGCKPGKAIGADRGRFKPIILPAKNGVNGVSIACSNIIIRNLTVKYAGNDGFNIHGDRRGIRLEKVRALSCADEGISAHEKSEMEVIDSEIAWNGSISGGVTDVNDAVTTYRNCIVHDNAGAGFSFTGKSHRVYDSLIYNEERAFQVSKEVDFEEKRNRIK
;
A
#
# COMPACT_ATOMS: atom_id res chain seq x y z
N MET A 1 25.83 -56.80 -81.04
CA MET A 1 24.46 -56.83 -80.47
C MET A 1 24.49 -56.22 -79.07
N PRO A 2 23.48 -55.45 -78.65
CA PRO A 2 23.68 -54.01 -78.45
C PRO A 2 23.45 -53.46 -77.02
N MET A 3 23.93 -52.22 -76.83
CA MET A 3 23.42 -51.10 -76.02
C MET A 3 22.84 -51.35 -74.62
N LYS A 4 23.49 -50.77 -73.59
CA LYS A 4 22.92 -49.94 -72.49
C LYS A 4 24.09 -49.10 -71.94
N GLY A 5 24.08 -47.78 -71.76
CA GLY A 5 23.03 -46.79 -71.60
C GLY A 5 23.55 -45.80 -70.55
N THR A 6 24.28 -44.77 -70.96
CA THR A 6 24.83 -43.73 -70.09
C THR A 6 23.74 -42.70 -69.80
N PHE A 7 23.15 -42.75 -68.60
CA PHE A 7 22.18 -41.74 -68.17
C PHE A 7 22.91 -40.59 -67.45
N PHE A 8 22.80 -39.39 -68.04
CA PHE A 8 23.10 -38.11 -67.40
C PHE A 8 22.16 -37.90 -66.20
N LEU A 9 22.73 -37.73 -65.01
CA LEU A 9 22.00 -37.26 -63.84
C LEU A 9 21.88 -35.73 -63.92
N ILE A 10 20.80 -35.23 -64.52
CA ILE A 10 20.43 -33.80 -64.44
C ILE A 10 19.89 -33.55 -63.03
N GLY A 11 20.72 -32.90 -62.20
CA GLY A 11 20.33 -32.42 -60.87
C GLY A 11 19.20 -31.40 -60.98
N HIS A 12 17.99 -31.82 -60.61
CA HIS A 12 16.93 -30.90 -60.22
C HIS A 12 17.19 -30.43 -58.80
N LEU A 13 17.99 -29.37 -58.65
CA LEU A 13 18.06 -28.59 -57.43
C LEU A 13 16.74 -27.82 -57.31
N PHE A 14 15.73 -28.44 -56.69
CA PHE A 14 14.53 -27.74 -56.24
C PHE A 14 14.97 -26.73 -55.19
N ALA A 15 15.08 -25.46 -55.58
CA ALA A 15 15.16 -24.34 -54.66
C ALA A 15 13.84 -24.28 -53.89
N LEU A 16 13.78 -24.97 -52.76
CA LEU A 16 12.88 -24.65 -51.66
C LEU A 16 13.32 -23.28 -51.11
N LEU A 17 12.91 -22.21 -51.81
CA LEU A 17 12.73 -20.90 -51.20
C LEU A 17 11.61 -21.07 -50.18
N SER A 18 12.01 -21.44 -48.96
CA SER A 18 11.22 -21.21 -47.77
C SER A 18 10.83 -19.73 -47.78
N SER A 19 9.58 -19.44 -48.09
CA SER A 19 8.94 -18.18 -47.79
C SER A 19 8.89 -18.03 -46.26
N LEU A 20 10.01 -17.62 -45.68
CA LEU A 20 10.04 -16.94 -44.40
C LEU A 20 9.05 -15.79 -44.55
N GLY A 21 7.90 -15.90 -43.88
CA GLY A 21 6.80 -14.96 -44.02
C GLY A 21 7.30 -13.53 -43.84
N ALA A 22 7.30 -12.75 -44.93
CA ALA A 22 7.63 -11.34 -44.90
C ALA A 22 6.75 -10.66 -43.86
N THR A 23 7.38 -10.03 -42.85
CA THR A 23 6.63 -9.27 -41.86
C THR A 23 6.13 -8.00 -42.54
N GLU A 24 4.82 -7.92 -42.76
CA GLU A 24 4.18 -6.77 -43.40
C GLU A 24 4.55 -5.47 -42.66
N LEU A 25 4.98 -4.44 -43.42
CA LEU A 25 5.18 -3.10 -42.89
C LEU A 25 3.85 -2.60 -42.31
N ARG A 26 3.82 -2.34 -41.00
CA ARG A 26 2.62 -1.86 -40.31
C ARG A 26 2.96 -1.04 -39.09
N PHE A 27 2.05 -0.17 -38.68
CA PHE A 27 2.09 0.43 -37.35
C PHE A 27 1.61 -0.54 -36.27
N ALA A 28 1.93 -0.24 -35.01
CA ALA A 28 1.23 -0.85 -33.88
C ALA A 28 -0.24 -0.50 -33.84
N LYS A 29 -1.07 -1.41 -33.32
CA LYS A 29 -2.54 -1.27 -33.38
C LYS A 29 -3.09 -0.07 -32.62
N ILE A 30 -2.31 0.50 -31.70
CA ILE A 30 -2.66 1.77 -31.05
C ILE A 30 -2.63 2.95 -32.02
N PHE A 31 -1.91 2.86 -33.14
CA PHE A 31 -1.88 3.88 -34.19
C PHE A 31 -2.78 3.44 -35.34
N THR A 32 -3.90 4.13 -35.50
CA THR A 32 -4.82 4.01 -36.62
C THR A 32 -5.15 5.42 -37.13
N ASP A 33 -5.90 5.52 -38.23
CA ASP A 33 -6.46 6.80 -38.66
C ASP A 33 -7.15 7.51 -37.49
N ARG A 34 -7.07 8.84 -37.49
CA ARG A 34 -7.63 9.70 -36.44
C ARG A 34 -6.93 9.60 -35.08
N CYS A 35 -5.74 9.00 -34.96
CA CYS A 35 -5.03 9.02 -33.68
C CYS A 35 -4.67 10.44 -33.22
N VAL A 36 -4.48 10.59 -31.91
CA VAL A 36 -3.96 11.81 -31.28
C VAL A 36 -2.60 11.49 -30.69
N LEU A 37 -1.56 12.21 -31.12
CA LEU A 37 -0.22 12.14 -30.56
C LEU A 37 -0.05 13.21 -29.47
N GLN A 38 0.72 12.89 -28.43
CA GLN A 38 0.94 13.80 -27.31
C GLN A 38 1.81 15.00 -27.72
N ARG A 39 1.37 16.21 -27.38
CA ARG A 39 2.11 17.47 -27.58
C ARG A 39 3.20 17.67 -26.54
N GLU A 40 4.15 18.55 -26.86
CA GLU A 40 5.14 19.15 -25.93
C GLU A 40 6.09 18.16 -25.24
N MET A 41 6.17 16.92 -25.73
CA MET A 41 7.16 15.94 -25.32
C MET A 41 7.50 15.01 -26.48
N PRO A 42 8.65 14.31 -26.43
CA PRO A 42 8.98 13.34 -27.46
C PRO A 42 7.89 12.27 -27.58
N ALA A 43 7.45 11.99 -28.81
CA ALA A 43 6.35 11.05 -29.07
C ALA A 43 6.90 9.78 -29.75
N PRO A 44 6.99 8.64 -29.04
CA PRO A 44 7.37 7.37 -29.65
C PRO A 44 6.30 6.87 -30.61
N VAL A 45 6.74 6.48 -31.81
CA VAL A 45 5.92 5.82 -32.83
C VAL A 45 6.65 4.54 -33.24
N TRP A 46 5.93 3.43 -33.31
CA TRP A 46 6.52 2.12 -33.58
C TRP A 46 5.58 1.22 -34.39
N GLY A 47 6.16 0.14 -34.88
CA GLY A 47 5.45 -0.87 -35.66
C GLY A 47 6.36 -2.05 -35.99
N TRP A 48 5.99 -2.78 -37.04
CA TRP A 48 6.73 -3.92 -37.54
C TRP A 48 7.04 -3.74 -39.02
N ALA A 49 8.15 -4.34 -39.45
CA ALA A 49 8.60 -4.48 -40.82
C ALA A 49 9.43 -5.77 -40.92
N GLU A 50 9.97 -6.08 -42.08
CA GLU A 50 10.99 -7.12 -42.20
C GLU A 50 12.19 -6.82 -41.28
N PRO A 51 12.80 -7.82 -40.62
CA PRO A 51 13.95 -7.60 -39.76
C PRO A 51 15.10 -6.88 -40.45
N GLU A 52 15.78 -5.99 -39.72
CA GLU A 52 17.00 -5.30 -40.14
C GLU A 52 16.84 -4.33 -41.35
N VAL A 53 15.62 -4.11 -41.86
CA VAL A 53 15.37 -3.13 -42.94
C VAL A 53 15.31 -1.70 -42.41
N GLU A 54 15.75 -0.73 -43.22
CA GLU A 54 15.60 0.69 -42.92
C GLU A 54 14.13 1.12 -43.08
N VAL A 55 13.63 1.81 -42.07
CA VAL A 55 12.29 2.38 -41.99
C VAL A 55 12.41 3.90 -41.86
N THR A 56 11.69 4.62 -42.72
CA THR A 56 11.57 6.09 -42.65
C THR A 56 10.18 6.47 -42.17
N VAL A 57 10.10 7.34 -41.15
CA VAL A 57 8.84 7.90 -40.62
C VAL A 57 8.77 9.39 -40.95
N GLU A 58 7.66 9.83 -41.54
CA GLU A 58 7.38 11.21 -41.92
C GLU A 58 6.09 11.68 -41.22
N PHE A 59 6.18 12.79 -40.46
CA PHE A 59 5.04 13.43 -39.81
C PHE A 59 5.30 14.91 -39.58
N SER A 60 4.33 15.76 -39.93
CA SER A 60 4.52 17.21 -39.91
C SER A 60 5.77 17.61 -40.71
N SER A 61 6.67 18.43 -40.16
CA SER A 61 7.96 18.77 -40.78
C SER A 61 9.09 17.79 -40.47
N GLN A 62 8.81 16.67 -39.78
CA GLN A 62 9.82 15.72 -39.35
C GLN A 62 9.94 14.55 -40.32
N LYS A 63 11.19 14.19 -40.65
CA LYS A 63 11.56 12.98 -41.40
C LYS A 63 12.69 12.27 -40.66
N LYS A 64 12.43 11.09 -40.12
CA LYS A 64 13.39 10.35 -39.29
C LYS A 64 13.54 8.91 -39.79
N LYS A 65 14.73 8.33 -39.58
CA LYS A 65 15.07 6.96 -40.02
C LYS A 65 15.50 6.09 -38.85
N THR A 66 15.17 4.81 -38.91
CA THR A 66 15.66 3.76 -38.01
C THR A 66 15.74 2.45 -38.78
N ALA A 67 16.42 1.43 -38.25
CA ALA A 67 16.25 0.06 -38.71
C ALA A 67 15.21 -0.68 -37.85
N ALA A 68 14.50 -1.64 -38.43
CA ALA A 68 13.79 -2.66 -37.67
C ALA A 68 14.80 -3.58 -36.97
N ASP A 69 14.49 -4.04 -35.77
CA ASP A 69 15.34 -4.97 -35.03
C ASP A 69 15.21 -6.42 -35.56
N LYS A 70 15.87 -7.35 -34.88
CA LYS A 70 15.87 -8.78 -35.26
C LYS A 70 14.49 -9.45 -35.15
N THR A 71 13.54 -8.85 -34.43
CA THR A 71 12.16 -9.33 -34.36
C THR A 71 11.24 -8.60 -35.34
N GLY A 72 11.79 -7.69 -36.15
CA GLY A 72 11.06 -6.87 -37.11
C GLY A 72 10.45 -5.62 -36.49
N ARG A 73 10.65 -5.35 -35.19
CA ARG A 73 10.09 -4.17 -34.54
C ARG A 73 10.95 -2.94 -34.85
N TRP A 74 10.33 -1.85 -35.28
CA TRP A 74 10.97 -0.55 -35.44
C TRP A 74 10.35 0.47 -34.50
N MET A 75 11.12 1.47 -34.05
CA MET A 75 10.62 2.58 -33.25
C MET A 75 11.39 3.85 -33.58
N ILE A 76 10.67 4.97 -33.71
CA ILE A 76 11.26 6.30 -33.71
C ILE A 76 10.68 7.15 -32.59
N LYS A 77 11.43 8.17 -32.15
CA LYS A 77 10.89 9.24 -31.29
C LYS A 77 10.78 10.51 -32.10
N LEU A 78 9.55 10.95 -32.36
CA LEU A 78 9.29 12.29 -32.91
C LEU A 78 9.67 13.33 -31.86
N ASP A 79 10.24 14.44 -32.31
CA ASP A 79 10.57 15.57 -31.44
C ASP A 79 9.28 16.21 -30.88
N PRO A 80 9.34 16.93 -29.75
CA PRO A 80 8.18 17.63 -29.19
C PRO A 80 7.45 18.50 -30.22
N MET A 81 6.13 18.32 -30.30
CA MET A 81 5.28 19.02 -31.27
C MET A 81 4.31 19.96 -30.57
N LYS A 82 3.98 21.07 -31.25
CA LYS A 82 2.84 21.92 -30.87
C LYS A 82 1.53 21.23 -31.28
N ALA A 83 0.44 21.56 -30.58
CA ALA A 83 -0.88 21.08 -30.95
C ALA A 83 -1.28 21.57 -32.36
N ASN A 84 -2.03 20.76 -33.09
CA ASN A 84 -2.67 21.12 -34.35
C ASN A 84 -4.15 20.70 -34.32
N ILE A 85 -5.01 21.46 -35.00
CA ILE A 85 -6.45 21.13 -35.09
C ILE A 85 -6.84 20.55 -36.44
N GLN A 86 -6.00 20.75 -37.47
CA GLN A 86 -6.15 20.14 -38.79
C GLN A 86 -5.37 18.82 -38.84
N GLY A 87 -6.05 17.75 -39.22
CA GLY A 87 -5.46 16.42 -39.38
C GLY A 87 -4.31 16.40 -40.39
N GLN A 88 -3.27 15.63 -40.07
CA GLN A 88 -2.09 15.43 -40.91
C GLN A 88 -1.89 13.94 -41.24
N GLU A 89 -1.05 13.64 -42.23
CA GLU A 89 -0.69 12.26 -42.56
C GLU A 89 0.57 11.84 -41.79
N LEU A 90 0.51 10.68 -41.12
CA LEU A 90 1.67 9.99 -40.55
C LEU A 90 2.02 8.84 -41.48
N LYS A 91 3.20 8.92 -42.09
CA LYS A 91 3.65 7.97 -43.10
C LYS A 91 4.86 7.19 -42.62
N VAL A 92 4.86 5.89 -42.90
CA VAL A 92 6.01 5.02 -42.74
C VAL A 92 6.34 4.34 -44.06
N THR A 93 7.63 4.30 -44.42
CA THR A 93 8.12 3.69 -45.66
C THR A 93 9.31 2.77 -45.39
N THR A 94 9.39 1.70 -46.16
CA THR A 94 10.58 0.84 -46.33
C THR A 94 10.77 0.56 -47.82
N VAL A 95 11.80 -0.18 -48.20
CA VAL A 95 12.02 -0.59 -49.59
C VAL A 95 10.80 -1.38 -50.09
N GLY A 96 10.13 -0.87 -51.13
CA GLY A 96 9.01 -1.54 -51.78
C GLY A 96 7.66 -1.46 -51.05
N SER A 97 7.55 -0.80 -49.88
CA SER A 97 6.28 -0.69 -49.13
C SER A 97 6.11 0.64 -48.40
N SER A 98 4.86 1.09 -48.28
CA SER A 98 4.47 2.33 -47.59
C SER A 98 3.12 2.18 -46.92
N VAL A 99 2.98 2.67 -45.69
CA VAL A 99 1.70 2.76 -44.96
C VAL A 99 1.49 4.20 -44.51
N ILE A 100 0.26 4.70 -44.67
CA ILE A 100 -0.14 6.07 -44.32
C ILE A 100 -1.34 6.01 -43.39
N LEU A 101 -1.24 6.63 -42.23
CA LEU A 101 -2.36 6.92 -41.33
C LEU A 101 -2.82 8.36 -41.57
N LYS A 102 -4.14 8.56 -41.66
CA LYS A 102 -4.76 9.83 -42.02
C LYS A 102 -5.41 10.52 -40.83
N ASP A 103 -5.55 11.83 -40.95
CA ASP A 103 -6.24 12.68 -39.98
C ASP A 103 -5.61 12.61 -38.58
N ILE A 104 -4.29 12.60 -38.47
CA ILE A 104 -3.59 12.55 -37.19
C ILE A 104 -3.54 13.94 -36.56
N LEU A 105 -3.92 14.03 -35.28
CA LEU A 105 -3.83 15.25 -34.48
C LEU A 105 -2.71 15.16 -33.44
N VAL A 106 -2.30 16.30 -32.93
CA VAL A 106 -1.35 16.51 -31.85
C VAL A 106 -2.07 17.30 -30.77
N GLY A 107 -2.09 16.78 -29.55
CA GLY A 107 -2.87 17.34 -28.45
C GLY A 107 -2.54 16.68 -27.11
N GLU A 108 -3.53 16.62 -26.22
CA GLU A 108 -3.41 15.94 -24.93
C GLU A 108 -3.89 14.50 -25.04
N VAL A 109 -3.08 13.54 -24.60
CA VAL A 109 -3.41 12.12 -24.59
C VAL A 109 -3.50 11.64 -23.14
N TRP A 110 -4.61 11.01 -22.79
CA TRP A 110 -4.87 10.49 -21.46
C TRP A 110 -5.36 9.05 -21.48
N LEU A 111 -4.87 8.24 -20.54
CA LEU A 111 -5.31 6.87 -20.33
C LEU A 111 -6.38 6.79 -19.23
N ALA A 112 -7.58 6.34 -19.58
CA ALA A 112 -8.66 6.04 -18.67
C ALA A 112 -8.63 4.56 -18.27
N SER A 113 -8.23 4.27 -17.03
CA SER A 113 -8.00 2.91 -16.56
C SER A 113 -8.62 2.60 -15.19
N GLY A 114 -8.73 1.31 -14.87
CA GLY A 114 -9.34 0.80 -13.66
C GLY A 114 -10.41 -0.26 -13.96
N GLN A 115 -11.51 -0.25 -13.22
CA GLN A 115 -12.53 -1.29 -13.31
C GLN A 115 -13.89 -0.81 -13.82
N SER A 116 -14.98 -1.45 -13.39
CA SER A 116 -16.34 -1.25 -13.89
C SER A 116 -16.84 0.20 -13.75
N ASN A 117 -16.46 0.92 -12.69
CA ASN A 117 -16.82 2.33 -12.55
C ASN A 117 -16.09 3.25 -13.54
N MET A 118 -14.84 2.96 -13.90
CA MET A 118 -14.19 3.60 -15.06
C MET A 118 -14.90 3.21 -16.36
N GLY A 119 -15.31 1.96 -16.51
CA GLY A 119 -16.00 1.46 -17.69
C GLY A 119 -17.49 1.80 -17.80
N PHE A 120 -18.05 2.60 -16.89
CA PHE A 120 -19.47 2.93 -16.87
C PHE A 120 -19.80 3.85 -18.04
N SER A 121 -20.66 3.40 -18.96
CA SER A 121 -20.97 4.12 -20.20
C SER A 121 -21.77 5.40 -19.96
N ILE A 122 -21.43 6.49 -20.66
CA ILE A 122 -22.11 7.78 -20.50
C ILE A 122 -23.60 7.73 -20.83
N SER A 123 -24.03 6.88 -21.77
CA SER A 123 -25.43 6.66 -22.13
C SER A 123 -26.31 6.17 -20.97
N LYS A 124 -25.69 5.56 -19.94
CA LYS A 124 -26.36 5.08 -18.73
C LYS A 124 -26.22 6.04 -17.54
N SER A 125 -25.48 7.13 -17.70
CA SER A 125 -25.22 8.09 -16.62
C SER A 125 -26.37 9.07 -16.46
N THR A 126 -26.49 9.66 -15.28
CA THR A 126 -27.55 10.65 -14.94
C THR A 126 -27.59 11.82 -15.93
N HIS A 127 -26.44 12.21 -16.48
CA HIS A 127 -26.28 13.39 -17.35
C HIS A 127 -26.14 13.04 -18.84
N ALA A 128 -26.61 11.87 -19.28
CA ALA A 128 -26.46 11.41 -20.66
C ALA A 128 -27.04 12.40 -21.71
N LYS A 129 -28.20 13.00 -21.42
CA LYS A 129 -28.86 13.96 -22.33
C LYS A 129 -28.06 15.24 -22.51
N GLU A 130 -27.39 15.71 -21.46
CA GLU A 130 -26.52 16.89 -21.50
C GLU A 130 -25.25 16.58 -22.29
N ALA A 131 -24.62 15.44 -21.99
CA ALA A 131 -23.42 14.97 -22.69
C ALA A 131 -23.62 14.89 -24.21
N ARG A 132 -24.78 14.38 -24.66
CA ARG A 132 -25.15 14.31 -26.10
C ARG A 132 -25.20 15.65 -26.81
N LYS A 133 -25.37 16.75 -26.07
CA LYS A 133 -25.38 18.11 -26.62
C LYS A 133 -23.99 18.74 -26.61
N LEU A 134 -23.21 18.53 -25.54
CA LEU A 134 -21.97 19.28 -25.30
C LEU A 134 -20.70 18.58 -25.80
N MET A 135 -20.66 17.25 -25.78
CA MET A 135 -19.43 16.50 -26.00
C MET A 135 -19.06 16.20 -27.45
N PRO A 136 -20.01 15.96 -28.38
CA PRO A 136 -19.66 15.65 -29.76
C PRO A 136 -18.72 16.67 -30.37
N HIS A 137 -17.50 16.25 -30.73
CA HIS A 137 -16.50 17.16 -31.29
C HIS A 137 -15.40 16.42 -32.08
N PRO A 138 -14.99 16.90 -33.27
CA PRO A 138 -13.99 16.22 -34.10
C PRO A 138 -12.59 16.13 -33.45
N THR A 139 -12.28 17.03 -32.53
CA THR A 139 -10.99 17.06 -31.78
C THR A 139 -11.06 16.38 -30.42
N LEU A 140 -12.20 15.81 -30.02
CA LEU A 140 -12.29 14.88 -28.90
C LEU A 140 -12.33 13.46 -29.48
N ARG A 141 -11.30 12.67 -29.21
CA ARG A 141 -11.16 11.34 -29.81
C ARG A 141 -10.94 10.29 -28.76
N ARG A 142 -11.34 9.06 -29.07
CA ARG A 142 -11.18 7.91 -28.17
C ARG A 142 -10.60 6.71 -28.89
N PHE A 143 -9.93 5.87 -28.13
CA PHE A 143 -9.48 4.55 -28.53
C PHE A 143 -9.76 3.57 -27.40
N LYS A 144 -10.20 2.35 -27.71
CA LYS A 144 -10.43 1.31 -26.70
C LYS A 144 -9.51 0.12 -26.95
N VAL A 145 -8.65 -0.19 -25.97
CA VAL A 145 -7.66 -1.27 -26.05
C VAL A 145 -8.34 -2.64 -26.21
N GLY A 146 -9.52 -2.81 -25.61
CA GLY A 146 -10.24 -4.08 -25.62
C GLY A 146 -10.01 -4.88 -24.34
N SER A 147 -10.82 -5.92 -24.14
CA SER A 147 -10.82 -6.75 -22.93
C SER A 147 -9.99 -8.00 -23.17
N TYR A 148 -8.69 -7.92 -22.89
CA TYR A 148 -7.73 -9.00 -23.11
C TYR A 148 -7.05 -9.41 -21.79
N LEU A 149 -6.68 -10.69 -21.70
CA LEU A 149 -5.84 -11.25 -20.64
C LEU A 149 -4.62 -11.93 -21.27
N ALA A 150 -3.46 -11.85 -20.62
CA ALA A 150 -2.27 -12.59 -21.04
C ALA A 150 -1.42 -12.99 -19.84
N ASP A 151 -0.82 -14.19 -19.89
CA ASP A 151 0.03 -14.68 -18.80
C ASP A 151 1.41 -13.99 -18.78
N LYS A 152 1.84 -13.45 -19.92
CA LYS A 152 3.07 -12.66 -20.09
C LYS A 152 2.79 -11.39 -20.90
N PRO A 153 3.60 -10.33 -20.74
CA PRO A 153 3.47 -9.12 -21.56
C PRO A 153 3.46 -9.45 -23.05
N VAL A 154 2.44 -8.97 -23.77
CA VAL A 154 2.36 -9.12 -25.23
C VAL A 154 2.87 -7.87 -25.93
N GLU A 155 3.41 -8.04 -27.13
CA GLU A 155 4.06 -6.96 -27.88
C GLU A 155 3.08 -6.00 -28.57
N ASP A 156 1.84 -6.44 -28.85
CA ASP A 156 0.80 -5.64 -29.50
C ASP A 156 -0.59 -6.02 -28.96
N ILE A 157 -1.57 -5.12 -29.16
CA ILE A 157 -2.93 -5.30 -28.66
C ILE A 157 -3.56 -6.53 -29.32
N GLY A 158 -4.09 -7.45 -28.52
CA GLY A 158 -4.71 -8.67 -29.05
C GLY A 158 -3.75 -9.53 -29.90
N ALA A 159 -2.46 -9.55 -29.56
CA ALA A 159 -1.51 -10.51 -30.11
C ALA A 159 -1.93 -11.96 -29.79
N LYS A 160 -1.32 -12.95 -30.45
CA LYS A 160 -1.71 -14.37 -30.38
C LYS A 160 -1.82 -14.93 -28.94
N ASP A 161 -0.97 -14.46 -28.03
CA ASP A 161 -0.93 -14.91 -26.63
C ASP A 161 -1.92 -14.15 -25.72
N ALA A 162 -2.66 -13.19 -26.26
CA ALA A 162 -3.72 -12.48 -25.57
C ALA A 162 -5.07 -13.18 -25.79
N TYR A 163 -5.72 -13.55 -24.70
CA TYR A 163 -7.03 -14.17 -24.69
C TYR A 163 -8.14 -13.14 -24.50
N GLN A 164 -9.19 -13.23 -25.31
CA GLN A 164 -10.45 -12.50 -25.13
C GLN A 164 -11.59 -13.50 -25.07
N HIS A 165 -12.34 -13.50 -23.97
CA HIS A 165 -13.45 -14.43 -23.81
C HIS A 165 -14.56 -14.11 -24.83
N PRO A 166 -15.08 -15.09 -25.60
CA PRO A 166 -16.07 -14.85 -26.66
C PRO A 166 -17.38 -14.21 -26.17
N ARG A 167 -17.77 -14.45 -24.92
CA ARG A 167 -18.96 -13.83 -24.29
C ARG A 167 -18.72 -12.44 -23.70
N TRP A 168 -17.47 -12.00 -23.56
CA TRP A 168 -17.25 -10.59 -23.25
C TRP A 168 -17.73 -9.79 -24.46
N ARG A 169 -18.32 -8.60 -24.21
CA ARG A 169 -18.67 -7.73 -25.32
C ARG A 169 -17.41 -7.56 -26.16
N MET A 170 -17.44 -8.03 -27.41
CA MET A 170 -16.43 -7.68 -28.38
C MET A 170 -16.37 -6.16 -28.36
N GLY A 171 -15.21 -5.66 -27.94
CA GLY A 171 -15.01 -4.23 -27.78
C GLY A 171 -15.17 -3.52 -29.12
N ASP A 172 -14.99 -2.20 -29.06
CA ASP A 172 -14.70 -1.37 -30.23
C ASP A 172 -13.67 -2.04 -31.17
N THR A 173 -13.66 -1.69 -32.44
CA THR A 173 -12.83 -2.35 -33.48
C THR A 173 -11.34 -1.93 -33.42
N GLN A 174 -10.82 -1.57 -32.25
CA GLN A 174 -9.44 -1.12 -32.03
C GLN A 174 -9.02 0.00 -33.00
N GLN A 175 -9.90 0.98 -33.20
CA GLN A 175 -9.65 2.16 -34.04
C GLN A 175 -9.87 3.43 -33.23
N TRP A 176 -9.10 4.48 -33.56
CA TRP A 176 -9.39 5.81 -33.05
C TRP A 176 -10.66 6.36 -33.68
N ARG A 177 -11.52 6.94 -32.85
CA ARG A 177 -12.81 7.48 -33.27
C ARG A 177 -13.00 8.88 -32.72
N THR A 178 -13.70 9.70 -33.48
CA THR A 178 -14.31 10.92 -32.96
C THR A 178 -15.31 10.57 -31.88
N VAL A 179 -15.38 11.38 -30.84
CA VAL A 179 -16.53 11.35 -29.93
C VAL A 179 -17.64 12.13 -30.61
N ASP A 180 -18.57 11.41 -31.21
CA ASP A 180 -19.79 11.88 -31.87
C ASP A 180 -21.02 11.20 -31.24
N ASN A 181 -22.22 11.52 -31.71
CA ASN A 181 -23.45 10.91 -31.19
C ASN A 181 -23.72 9.49 -31.77
N GLU A 182 -22.70 8.82 -32.31
CA GLU A 182 -22.84 7.45 -32.80
C GLU A 182 -22.53 6.41 -31.72
N ARG A 183 -22.89 5.15 -32.02
CA ARG A 183 -22.75 3.99 -31.13
C ARG A 183 -21.33 3.86 -30.56
N HIS A 184 -20.31 3.97 -31.41
CA HIS A 184 -18.91 3.79 -31.01
C HIS A 184 -18.22 5.11 -30.61
N GLY A 185 -18.89 6.26 -30.80
CA GLY A 185 -18.46 7.54 -30.25
C GLY A 185 -18.88 7.66 -28.79
N LEU A 186 -19.85 8.53 -28.54
CA LEU A 186 -20.31 8.90 -27.21
C LEU A 186 -21.05 7.76 -26.50
N ASP A 187 -21.84 6.92 -27.16
CA ASP A 187 -22.67 5.95 -26.41
C ASP A 187 -21.85 4.88 -25.66
N TRP A 188 -20.61 4.62 -26.09
CA TRP A 188 -19.73 3.57 -25.58
C TRP A 188 -18.50 4.07 -24.81
N ILE A 189 -18.27 5.37 -24.75
CA ILE A 189 -17.16 5.95 -23.97
C ILE A 189 -17.51 5.90 -22.47
N SER A 190 -16.50 5.69 -21.65
CA SER A 190 -16.54 5.95 -20.22
C SER A 190 -17.15 7.32 -19.91
N ALA A 191 -18.16 7.35 -19.04
CA ALA A 191 -18.79 8.59 -18.60
C ALA A 191 -17.78 9.51 -17.91
N VAL A 192 -16.94 8.96 -17.05
CA VAL A 192 -15.90 9.71 -16.33
C VAL A 192 -14.89 10.27 -17.33
N ALA A 193 -14.40 9.44 -18.26
CA ALA A 193 -13.40 9.87 -19.23
C ALA A 193 -13.94 10.88 -20.25
N ALA A 194 -15.21 10.80 -20.62
CA ALA A 194 -15.84 11.73 -21.54
C ALA A 194 -16.02 13.13 -20.91
N TRP A 195 -16.50 13.21 -19.67
CA TRP A 195 -16.56 14.49 -18.94
C TRP A 195 -15.16 15.05 -18.74
N PHE A 196 -14.19 14.23 -18.30
CA PHE A 196 -12.80 14.64 -18.17
C PHE A 196 -12.22 15.20 -19.48
N GLY A 197 -12.32 14.43 -20.58
CA GLY A 197 -11.76 14.82 -21.87
C GLY A 197 -12.42 16.05 -22.47
N HIS A 198 -13.74 16.20 -22.27
CA HIS A 198 -14.45 17.42 -22.66
C HIS A 198 -13.92 18.66 -21.93
N GLU A 199 -13.78 18.60 -20.60
CA GLU A 199 -13.31 19.73 -19.78
C GLU A 199 -11.84 20.09 -20.09
N VAL A 200 -10.97 19.09 -20.28
CA VAL A 200 -9.57 19.32 -20.69
C VAL A 200 -9.52 19.96 -22.08
N ARG A 201 -10.32 19.48 -23.04
CA ARG A 201 -10.36 20.04 -24.41
C ARG A 201 -10.74 21.52 -24.40
N ILE A 202 -11.77 21.88 -23.64
CA ILE A 202 -12.24 23.27 -23.55
C ILE A 202 -11.21 24.14 -22.83
N SER A 203 -10.76 23.72 -21.65
CA SER A 203 -9.83 24.53 -20.83
C SER A 203 -8.47 24.74 -21.49
N GLN A 204 -7.94 23.72 -22.17
CA GLN A 204 -6.62 23.80 -22.79
C GLN A 204 -6.67 24.27 -24.25
N GLY A 205 -7.85 24.32 -24.88
CA GLY A 205 -8.01 24.78 -26.26
C GLY A 205 -7.31 23.90 -27.31
N VAL A 206 -7.11 22.61 -27.04
CA VAL A 206 -6.37 21.67 -27.90
C VAL A 206 -7.15 20.37 -28.12
N PRO A 207 -6.80 19.56 -29.15
CA PRO A 207 -7.35 18.21 -29.27
C PRO A 207 -7.05 17.35 -28.06
N VAL A 208 -7.96 16.41 -27.77
CA VAL A 208 -7.82 15.45 -26.68
C VAL A 208 -8.08 14.04 -27.19
N GLY A 209 -7.15 13.13 -26.93
CA GLY A 209 -7.28 11.70 -27.14
C GLY A 209 -7.43 10.94 -25.83
N ILE A 210 -8.49 10.15 -25.68
CA ILE A 210 -8.74 9.29 -24.52
C ILE A 210 -8.53 7.83 -24.90
N ILE A 211 -7.58 7.16 -24.25
CA ILE A 211 -7.36 5.73 -24.39
C ILE A 211 -8.08 5.01 -23.25
N GLU A 212 -8.97 4.08 -23.55
CA GLU A 212 -9.73 3.33 -22.56
C GLU A 212 -9.13 1.94 -22.36
N SER A 213 -8.65 1.67 -21.14
CA SER A 213 -8.08 0.40 -20.70
C SER A 213 -8.62 0.04 -19.33
N HIS A 214 -9.85 -0.49 -19.28
CA HIS A 214 -10.56 -0.79 -18.04
C HIS A 214 -11.18 -2.20 -18.07
N PHE A 215 -11.25 -2.87 -16.91
CA PHE A 215 -11.84 -4.22 -16.81
C PHE A 215 -12.65 -4.42 -15.52
N GLY A 216 -13.95 -4.73 -15.67
CA GLY A 216 -14.87 -4.90 -14.55
C GLY A 216 -14.45 -5.99 -13.56
N GLY A 217 -14.53 -5.69 -12.26
CA GLY A 217 -14.22 -6.65 -11.19
C GLY A 217 -12.73 -6.95 -10.98
N SER A 218 -11.83 -6.37 -11.77
CA SER A 218 -10.38 -6.58 -11.65
C SER A 218 -9.84 -6.15 -10.27
N LYS A 219 -8.84 -6.88 -9.77
CA LYS A 219 -8.06 -6.48 -8.59
C LYS A 219 -6.80 -5.73 -9.02
N LEU A 220 -6.26 -4.87 -8.15
CA LEU A 220 -5.08 -4.04 -8.46
C LEU A 220 -3.86 -4.85 -8.94
N TYR A 221 -3.59 -6.02 -8.35
CA TYR A 221 -2.47 -6.87 -8.77
C TYR A 221 -2.56 -7.38 -10.23
N CYS A 222 -3.73 -7.33 -10.86
CA CYS A 222 -3.88 -7.67 -12.28
C CYS A 222 -3.22 -6.63 -13.18
N TRP A 223 -3.06 -5.41 -12.68
CA TRP A 223 -2.56 -4.23 -13.38
C TRP A 223 -1.08 -3.93 -13.06
N MET A 224 -0.42 -4.77 -12.27
CA MET A 224 0.99 -4.63 -11.90
C MET A 224 1.87 -5.61 -12.68
N PRO A 225 3.11 -5.24 -13.06
CA PRO A 225 4.07 -6.20 -13.58
C PRO A 225 4.34 -7.33 -12.58
N ARG A 226 4.56 -8.55 -13.08
CA ARG A 226 4.73 -9.74 -12.23
C ARG A 226 5.88 -9.61 -11.24
N GLU A 227 7.02 -9.12 -11.74
CA GLU A 227 8.24 -8.91 -10.98
C GLU A 227 8.01 -8.00 -9.75
N SER A 228 7.21 -6.93 -9.91
CA SER A 228 6.92 -6.00 -8.80
C SER A 228 6.15 -6.65 -7.64
N LEU A 229 5.39 -7.71 -7.92
CA LEU A 229 4.68 -8.49 -6.91
C LEU A 229 5.61 -9.51 -6.24
N GLU A 230 6.51 -10.13 -7.01
CA GLU A 230 7.41 -11.19 -6.54
C GLU A 230 8.60 -10.66 -5.75
N ASN A 231 9.09 -9.47 -6.07
CA ASN A 231 10.25 -8.86 -5.40
C ASN A 231 9.90 -8.18 -4.06
N SER A 232 8.63 -8.17 -3.64
CA SER A 232 8.21 -7.66 -2.34
C SER A 232 7.78 -8.83 -1.42
N PRO A 233 8.46 -9.02 -0.28
CA PRO A 233 8.04 -9.99 0.73
C PRO A 233 6.61 -9.74 1.22
N GLU A 234 6.20 -8.47 1.33
CA GLU A 234 4.87 -8.09 1.78
C GLU A 234 3.81 -8.40 0.72
N PHE A 235 4.07 -8.16 -0.56
CA PHE A 235 3.15 -8.57 -1.63
C PHE A 235 3.12 -10.09 -1.82
N THR A 236 4.23 -10.77 -1.58
CA THR A 236 4.26 -12.23 -1.53
C THR A 236 3.27 -12.73 -0.48
N ARG A 237 3.38 -12.21 0.75
CA ARG A 237 2.46 -12.52 1.86
C ARG A 237 1.01 -12.14 1.57
N ASP A 238 0.75 -10.92 1.11
CA ASP A 238 -0.61 -10.36 1.07
C ASP A 238 -1.35 -10.63 -0.23
N ILE A 239 -0.66 -11.08 -1.27
CA ILE A 239 -1.21 -11.23 -2.62
C ILE A 239 -0.88 -12.61 -3.17
N ILE A 240 0.41 -12.95 -3.29
CA ILE A 240 0.84 -14.16 -3.99
C ILE A 240 0.41 -15.42 -3.23
N GLU A 241 0.69 -15.54 -1.94
CA GLU A 241 0.28 -16.70 -1.14
C GLU A 241 -1.25 -16.86 -1.13
N PRO A 242 -2.06 -15.82 -0.83
CA PRO A 242 -3.50 -15.95 -0.92
C PRO A 242 -4.00 -16.26 -2.34
N TYR A 243 -3.31 -15.80 -3.38
CA TYR A 243 -3.63 -16.17 -4.77
C TYR A 243 -3.34 -17.65 -5.03
N ARG A 244 -2.18 -18.16 -4.59
CA ARG A 244 -1.82 -19.60 -4.69
C ARG A 244 -2.88 -20.46 -4.02
N ASP A 245 -3.30 -20.10 -2.81
CA ASP A 245 -4.37 -20.80 -2.09
C ASP A 245 -5.72 -20.76 -2.84
N GLN A 246 -6.11 -19.58 -3.33
CA GLN A 246 -7.34 -19.43 -4.12
C GLN A 246 -7.29 -20.24 -5.41
N LYS A 247 -6.14 -20.22 -6.10
CA LYS A 247 -5.94 -20.93 -7.36
C LYS A 247 -5.98 -22.44 -7.13
N LYS A 248 -5.32 -22.95 -6.08
CA LYS A 248 -5.39 -24.36 -5.72
C LYS A 248 -6.82 -24.80 -5.40
N LYS A 249 -7.56 -24.03 -4.59
CA LYS A 249 -8.97 -24.32 -4.29
C LYS A 249 -9.83 -24.34 -5.54
N TRP A 250 -9.58 -23.43 -6.48
CA TRP A 250 -10.26 -23.42 -7.76
C TRP A 250 -9.88 -24.63 -8.62
N ASP A 251 -8.60 -25.00 -8.69
CA ASP A 251 -8.13 -26.17 -9.44
C ASP A 251 -8.81 -27.45 -8.95
N ASP A 252 -8.84 -27.65 -7.62
CA ASP A 252 -9.52 -28.78 -7.00
C ASP A 252 -11.04 -28.77 -7.33
N ALA A 253 -11.69 -27.60 -7.21
CA ALA A 253 -13.13 -27.45 -7.48
C ALA A 253 -13.49 -27.61 -8.96
N TYR A 254 -12.63 -27.12 -9.86
CA TYR A 254 -12.83 -27.21 -11.31
C TYR A 254 -12.64 -28.65 -11.78
N ALA A 255 -11.62 -29.36 -11.28
CA ALA A 255 -11.45 -30.79 -11.55
C ALA A 255 -12.67 -31.59 -11.08
N ALA A 256 -13.18 -31.34 -9.86
CA ALA A 256 -14.39 -31.97 -9.36
C ALA A 256 -15.61 -31.67 -10.24
N TRP A 257 -15.79 -30.41 -10.65
CA TRP A 257 -16.85 -30.01 -11.58
C TRP A 257 -16.73 -30.67 -12.95
N GLN A 258 -15.53 -30.88 -13.47
CA GLN A 258 -15.32 -31.57 -14.75
C GLN A 258 -15.72 -33.05 -14.70
N HIS A 259 -15.56 -33.69 -13.54
CA HIS A 259 -15.91 -35.10 -13.33
C HIS A 259 -17.36 -35.34 -12.87
N ASP A 260 -18.10 -34.28 -12.53
CA ASP A 260 -19.52 -34.40 -12.16
C ASP A 260 -20.38 -34.65 -13.42
N PRO A 261 -21.04 -35.83 -13.54
CA PRO A 261 -21.90 -36.12 -14.69
C PRO A 261 -23.14 -35.21 -14.77
N ASN A 262 -23.51 -34.54 -13.67
CA ASN A 262 -24.65 -33.63 -13.58
C ASN A 262 -24.26 -32.15 -13.65
N ARG A 263 -22.99 -31.86 -14.00
CA ARG A 263 -22.50 -30.48 -14.07
C ARG A 263 -23.33 -29.62 -15.04
N ASP A 264 -23.60 -28.37 -14.66
CA ASP A 264 -24.08 -27.36 -15.59
C ASP A 264 -22.88 -26.77 -16.36
N PRO A 265 -22.73 -27.01 -17.68
CA PRO A 265 -21.63 -26.49 -18.49
C PRO A 265 -21.60 -24.95 -18.53
N ASN A 266 -22.69 -24.28 -18.20
CA ASN A 266 -22.78 -22.82 -18.14
C ASN A 266 -22.44 -22.22 -16.78
N ARG A 267 -22.19 -23.05 -15.76
CA ARG A 267 -21.86 -22.60 -14.40
C ARG A 267 -20.61 -23.30 -13.84
N PRO A 268 -19.43 -23.13 -14.47
CA PRO A 268 -18.18 -23.60 -13.87
C PRO A 268 -17.82 -22.78 -12.62
N PRO A 269 -17.00 -23.35 -11.71
CA PRO A 269 -16.36 -22.59 -10.63
C PRO A 269 -15.65 -21.34 -11.16
N THR A 270 -15.83 -20.21 -10.47
CA THR A 270 -15.23 -18.94 -10.89
C THR A 270 -13.72 -18.95 -10.66
N GLU A 271 -12.94 -18.81 -11.74
CA GLU A 271 -11.48 -18.72 -11.66
C GLU A 271 -11.07 -17.42 -10.94
N PRO A 272 -10.13 -17.47 -9.99
CA PRO A 272 -9.58 -16.25 -9.41
C PRO A 272 -8.81 -15.47 -10.48
N TRP A 273 -8.82 -14.15 -10.35
CA TRP A 273 -8.00 -13.27 -11.19
C TRP A 273 -6.53 -13.69 -11.18
N LYS A 274 -5.99 -13.96 -12.36
CA LYS A 274 -4.56 -14.21 -12.59
C LYS A 274 -3.71 -12.99 -12.25
N LEU A 275 -2.52 -13.22 -11.72
CA LEU A 275 -1.55 -12.16 -11.43
C LEU A 275 -1.12 -11.48 -12.74
N SER A 276 -1.05 -10.15 -12.75
CA SER A 276 -0.52 -9.34 -13.87
C SER A 276 -1.25 -9.47 -15.22
N CYS A 277 -2.36 -10.21 -15.30
CA CYS A 277 -2.97 -10.58 -16.58
C CYS A 277 -3.47 -9.39 -17.42
N LEU A 278 -3.91 -8.31 -16.77
CA LEU A 278 -4.40 -7.10 -17.45
C LEU A 278 -3.26 -6.16 -17.80
N TYR A 279 -2.24 -6.03 -16.93
CA TYR A 279 -1.01 -5.32 -17.26
C TYR A 279 -0.40 -5.88 -18.54
N ASN A 280 -0.23 -7.20 -18.58
CA ASN A 280 0.39 -7.91 -19.67
C ASN A 280 -0.32 -7.69 -21.01
N ALA A 281 -1.65 -7.66 -21.01
CA ALA A 281 -2.46 -7.63 -22.22
C ALA A 281 -3.00 -6.26 -22.62
N MET A 282 -3.09 -5.31 -21.68
CA MET A 282 -3.79 -4.04 -21.88
C MET A 282 -2.95 -2.80 -21.56
N ILE A 283 -1.80 -2.95 -20.90
CA ILE A 283 -0.90 -1.84 -20.53
C ILE A 283 0.46 -1.98 -21.22
N ALA A 284 1.10 -3.14 -21.09
CA ALA A 284 2.38 -3.43 -21.76
C ALA A 284 2.36 -3.19 -23.28
N PRO A 285 1.34 -3.63 -24.06
CA PRO A 285 1.36 -3.45 -25.51
C PRO A 285 1.16 -2.01 -25.99
N ILE A 286 0.68 -1.10 -25.13
CA ILE A 286 0.57 0.33 -25.48
C ILE A 286 1.79 1.12 -25.00
N ALA A 287 2.73 0.50 -24.29
CA ALA A 287 4.00 1.13 -23.94
C ALA A 287 4.99 1.05 -25.12
N PRO A 288 5.78 2.11 -25.39
CA PRO A 288 5.98 3.30 -24.56
C PRO A 288 5.24 4.55 -25.11
N LEU A 289 3.94 4.48 -25.38
CA LEU A 289 3.20 5.65 -25.87
C LEU A 289 3.38 6.87 -24.97
N ALA A 290 3.68 8.04 -25.56
CA ALA A 290 3.69 9.30 -24.84
C ALA A 290 2.25 9.73 -24.51
N MET A 291 2.02 10.09 -23.25
CA MET A 291 0.73 10.58 -22.78
C MET A 291 0.93 11.52 -21.60
N ARG A 292 0.00 12.45 -21.39
CA ARG A 292 0.06 13.40 -20.27
C ARG A 292 -0.15 12.70 -18.94
N GLY A 293 -1.06 11.73 -18.89
CA GLY A 293 -1.38 11.05 -17.65
C GLY A 293 -2.43 9.96 -17.73
N VAL A 294 -2.74 9.43 -16.56
CA VAL A 294 -3.71 8.37 -16.32
C VAL A 294 -4.79 8.88 -15.38
N ILE A 295 -6.05 8.68 -15.72
CA ILE A 295 -7.17 8.75 -14.77
C ILE A 295 -7.52 7.33 -14.32
N TRP A 296 -7.45 7.08 -13.02
CA TRP A 296 -7.56 5.75 -12.41
C TRP A 296 -8.79 5.65 -11.52
N TYR A 297 -9.69 4.70 -11.81
CA TYR A 297 -10.87 4.46 -10.98
C TYR A 297 -11.05 2.96 -10.72
N GLN A 298 -10.52 2.53 -9.58
CA GLN A 298 -10.54 1.15 -9.11
C GLN A 298 -10.34 1.08 -7.60
N GLY A 299 -10.90 0.06 -6.97
CA GLY A 299 -10.65 -0.26 -5.56
C GLY A 299 -11.72 -1.15 -4.94
N GLU A 300 -12.90 -1.23 -5.56
CA GLU A 300 -14.07 -1.94 -5.04
C GLU A 300 -13.78 -3.43 -4.85
N SER A 301 -13.08 -4.06 -5.80
CA SER A 301 -12.66 -5.47 -5.69
C SER A 301 -11.54 -5.71 -4.67
N ASN A 302 -10.95 -4.65 -4.13
CA ASN A 302 -9.87 -4.69 -3.15
C ASN A 302 -10.31 -4.27 -1.74
N GLN A 303 -11.57 -3.88 -1.51
CA GLN A 303 -12.02 -3.29 -0.24
C GLN A 303 -11.61 -4.10 1.00
N GLY A 304 -11.61 -5.44 0.91
CA GLY A 304 -11.20 -6.32 2.02
C GLY A 304 -9.69 -6.38 2.30
N ARG A 305 -8.87 -5.61 1.57
CA ARG A 305 -7.41 -5.54 1.65
C ARG A 305 -6.89 -4.10 1.46
N ALA A 306 -7.57 -3.12 2.05
CA ALA A 306 -7.24 -1.71 1.89
C ALA A 306 -5.82 -1.35 2.38
N GLU A 307 -5.31 -2.00 3.43
CA GLU A 307 -3.90 -1.82 3.86
C GLU A 307 -2.93 -2.25 2.75
N ALA A 308 -3.09 -3.45 2.19
CA ALA A 308 -2.25 -3.90 1.08
C ALA A 308 -2.41 -3.01 -0.16
N TYR A 309 -3.59 -2.44 -0.38
CA TYR A 309 -3.84 -1.50 -1.47
C TYR A 309 -3.03 -0.21 -1.33
N ARG A 310 -2.89 0.30 -0.09
CA ARG A 310 -2.08 1.49 0.26
C ARG A 310 -0.65 1.37 -0.23
N ARG A 311 -0.10 0.15 -0.21
CA ARG A 311 1.25 -0.15 -0.72
C ARG A 311 1.26 -0.44 -2.21
N GLN A 312 0.28 -1.21 -2.71
CA GLN A 312 0.23 -1.59 -4.12
C GLN A 312 0.01 -0.40 -5.07
N LEU A 313 -0.88 0.54 -4.75
CA LEU A 313 -1.22 1.63 -5.67
C LEU A 313 -0.01 2.51 -6.04
N PRO A 314 0.77 3.06 -5.08
CA PRO A 314 1.97 3.81 -5.43
C PRO A 314 3.03 2.94 -6.12
N THR A 315 3.14 1.64 -5.81
CA THR A 315 4.04 0.75 -6.55
C THR A 315 3.59 0.58 -7.99
N MET A 316 2.30 0.36 -8.26
CA MET A 316 1.77 0.29 -9.62
C MET A 316 2.07 1.56 -10.41
N VAL A 317 1.90 2.74 -9.80
CA VAL A 317 2.23 4.03 -10.43
C VAL A 317 3.71 4.11 -10.81
N LYS A 318 4.62 3.75 -9.90
CA LYS A 318 6.08 3.71 -10.18
C LYS A 318 6.42 2.74 -11.31
N GLU A 319 5.82 1.56 -11.28
CA GLU A 319 6.05 0.54 -12.30
C GLU A 319 5.53 0.98 -13.67
N TRP A 320 4.35 1.60 -13.75
CA TRP A 320 3.84 2.13 -15.01
C TRP A 320 4.72 3.25 -15.55
N ARG A 321 5.20 4.17 -14.69
CA ARG A 321 6.18 5.19 -15.09
C ARG A 321 7.43 4.57 -15.71
N LYS A 322 7.94 3.48 -15.12
CA LYS A 322 9.06 2.70 -15.67
C LYS A 322 8.69 2.05 -17.01
N THR A 323 7.54 1.39 -17.11
CA THR A 323 7.04 0.74 -18.33
C THR A 323 6.91 1.72 -19.50
N PHE A 324 6.34 2.90 -19.26
CA PHE A 324 6.19 3.96 -20.26
C PHE A 324 7.46 4.80 -20.46
N LYS A 325 8.51 4.58 -19.63
CA LYS A 325 9.74 5.37 -19.63
C LYS A 325 9.49 6.87 -19.44
N GLN A 326 8.55 7.21 -18.56
CA GLN A 326 8.10 8.57 -18.29
C GLN A 326 7.88 8.77 -16.78
N ASN A 327 8.87 9.36 -16.11
CA ASN A 327 8.89 9.50 -14.64
C ASN A 327 7.84 10.49 -14.10
N ASP A 328 7.43 11.45 -14.92
CA ASP A 328 6.46 12.50 -14.62
C ASP A 328 5.05 12.18 -15.15
N LEU A 329 4.81 10.95 -15.63
CA LEU A 329 3.48 10.50 -16.04
C LEU A 329 2.48 10.73 -14.90
N ALA A 330 1.49 11.57 -15.15
CA ALA A 330 0.51 11.97 -14.14
C ALA A 330 -0.43 10.82 -13.77
N PHE A 331 -0.84 10.73 -12.51
CA PHE A 331 -1.84 9.76 -12.05
C PHE A 331 -2.90 10.43 -11.17
N LEU A 332 -4.14 10.48 -11.67
CA LEU A 332 -5.27 11.08 -10.97
C LEU A 332 -6.24 9.97 -10.56
N ALA A 333 -6.35 9.68 -9.27
CA ALA A 333 -7.13 8.55 -8.76
C ALA A 333 -8.48 9.00 -8.16
N VAL A 334 -9.52 8.18 -8.36
CA VAL A 334 -10.85 8.43 -7.80
C VAL A 334 -11.03 7.61 -6.52
N GLN A 335 -11.35 8.27 -5.40
CA GLN A 335 -11.72 7.58 -4.17
C GLN A 335 -13.04 6.81 -4.37
N LEU A 336 -13.31 5.78 -3.55
CA LEU A 336 -14.56 5.04 -3.69
C LEU A 336 -15.79 5.88 -3.28
N PRO A 337 -16.92 5.78 -4.01
CA PRO A 337 -18.13 6.51 -3.69
C PRO A 337 -18.79 6.00 -2.39
N ALA A 338 -19.88 6.63 -1.95
CA ALA A 338 -20.77 6.00 -0.97
C ALA A 338 -21.36 4.70 -1.56
N PHE A 339 -21.23 3.59 -0.86
CA PHE A 339 -21.83 2.31 -1.23
C PHE A 339 -21.89 1.41 0.00
N GLY A 340 -23.02 0.71 0.19
CA GLY A 340 -23.25 -0.17 1.32
C GLY A 340 -24.07 0.47 2.44
N LYS A 341 -24.33 -0.31 3.49
CA LYS A 341 -25.15 0.15 4.62
C LYS A 341 -24.44 1.25 5.40
N VAL A 342 -25.19 2.24 5.86
CA VAL A 342 -24.72 3.15 6.92
C VAL A 342 -24.50 2.32 8.18
N ARG A 343 -23.25 2.03 8.52
CA ARG A 343 -22.90 1.29 9.74
C ARG A 343 -22.17 2.24 10.67
N VAL A 344 -22.62 2.31 11.91
CA VAL A 344 -21.89 2.97 12.99
C VAL A 344 -21.09 1.88 13.68
N TRP A 345 -19.77 1.94 13.52
CA TRP A 345 -18.81 1.28 14.40
C TRP A 345 -18.60 -0.26 14.28
N PRO A 346 -17.38 -0.77 14.55
CA PRO A 346 -16.08 -0.09 14.63
C PRO A 346 -15.35 0.08 13.30
N ARG A 347 -15.83 -0.55 12.22
CA ARG A 347 -14.96 -0.87 11.09
C ARG A 347 -15.68 -0.72 9.75
N SER A 348 -14.99 -0.10 8.79
CA SER A 348 -15.46 0.12 7.42
C SER A 348 -14.29 -0.12 6.46
N PRO A 349 -14.14 -1.34 5.92
CA PRO A 349 -13.14 -1.63 4.88
C PRO A 349 -13.23 -0.68 3.69
N TRP A 350 -14.44 -0.18 3.42
CA TRP A 350 -14.69 0.80 2.37
C TRP A 350 -14.10 2.18 2.69
N ALA A 351 -14.24 2.66 3.94
CA ALA A 351 -13.57 3.87 4.41
C ALA A 351 -12.04 3.70 4.42
N GLU A 352 -11.53 2.54 4.86
CA GLU A 352 -10.10 2.22 4.79
C GLU A 352 -9.59 2.28 3.34
N MET A 353 -10.38 1.81 2.37
CA MET A 353 -10.04 1.89 0.95
C MET A 353 -9.98 3.33 0.44
N ARG A 354 -10.97 4.17 0.81
CA ARG A 354 -10.95 5.61 0.45
C ARG A 354 -9.70 6.28 0.99
N GLU A 355 -9.35 6.04 2.24
CA GLU A 355 -8.14 6.57 2.85
C GLU A 355 -6.89 6.06 2.12
N SER A 356 -6.80 4.76 1.85
CA SER A 356 -5.66 4.19 1.12
C SER A 356 -5.48 4.78 -0.28
N ILE A 357 -6.57 5.13 -0.97
CA ILE A 357 -6.51 5.87 -2.23
C ILE A 357 -6.04 7.32 -1.98
N ALA A 358 -6.65 8.02 -1.02
CA ALA A 358 -6.33 9.42 -0.68
C ALA A 358 -4.84 9.64 -0.35
N LEU A 359 -4.19 8.65 0.25
CA LEU A 359 -2.76 8.71 0.60
C LEU A 359 -1.81 8.65 -0.61
N LEU A 360 -2.30 8.34 -1.82
CA LEU A 360 -1.47 8.36 -3.04
C LEU A 360 -0.81 9.73 -3.25
N GLU A 361 -1.56 10.83 -3.07
CA GLU A 361 -1.06 12.19 -3.31
C GLU A 361 0.07 12.59 -2.35
N LYS A 362 0.08 12.03 -1.14
CA LYS A 362 1.19 12.21 -0.19
C LYS A 362 2.39 11.31 -0.50
N SER A 363 2.20 10.27 -1.30
CA SER A 363 3.21 9.25 -1.56
C SER A 363 4.07 9.54 -2.79
N LEU A 364 3.53 10.24 -3.80
CA LEU A 364 4.22 10.44 -5.08
C LEU A 364 3.93 11.81 -5.73
N PRO A 365 4.93 12.44 -6.39
CA PRO A 365 4.71 13.64 -7.19
C PRO A 365 3.89 13.33 -8.45
N PHE A 366 3.34 14.37 -9.09
CA PHE A 366 2.45 14.26 -10.26
C PHE A 366 1.28 13.30 -10.04
N THR A 367 0.74 13.31 -8.83
CA THR A 367 -0.47 12.56 -8.49
C THR A 367 -1.51 13.47 -7.86
N ALA A 368 -2.78 13.09 -7.99
CA ALA A 368 -3.88 13.71 -7.28
C ALA A 368 -4.95 12.67 -6.97
N THR A 369 -5.81 12.96 -5.99
CA THR A 369 -7.00 12.16 -5.74
C THR A 369 -8.24 13.03 -5.71
N VAL A 370 -9.38 12.48 -6.13
CA VAL A 370 -10.67 13.18 -6.11
C VAL A 370 -11.67 12.42 -5.25
N VAL A 371 -12.37 13.15 -4.39
CA VAL A 371 -13.45 12.60 -3.55
C VAL A 371 -14.69 12.35 -4.40
N SER A 372 -15.38 11.23 -4.18
CA SER A 372 -16.63 10.90 -4.85
C SER A 372 -17.71 10.36 -3.90
N THR A 373 -17.58 10.60 -2.59
CA THR A 373 -18.54 10.12 -1.57
C THR A 373 -19.97 10.58 -1.86
N ASP A 374 -20.13 11.82 -2.31
CA ASP A 374 -21.38 12.46 -2.72
C ASP A 374 -21.96 11.94 -4.06
N CYS A 375 -21.16 11.21 -4.84
CA CYS A 375 -21.57 10.62 -6.11
C CYS A 375 -22.09 9.20 -5.96
N GLY A 376 -22.19 8.68 -4.73
CA GLY A 376 -22.57 7.31 -4.41
C GLY A 376 -24.03 7.10 -4.06
N LEU A 377 -24.44 5.83 -4.04
CA LEU A 377 -25.76 5.36 -3.62
C LEU A 377 -25.58 4.12 -2.73
N PRO A 378 -26.28 4.01 -1.57
CA PRO A 378 -26.08 2.91 -0.64
C PRO A 378 -26.29 1.50 -1.23
N ASP A 379 -27.16 1.37 -2.22
CA ASP A 379 -27.60 0.11 -2.83
C ASP A 379 -27.04 -0.13 -4.25
N GLU A 380 -26.28 0.81 -4.80
CA GLU A 380 -25.74 0.73 -6.16
C GLU A 380 -24.22 0.94 -6.16
N ILE A 381 -23.48 -0.14 -6.46
CA ILE A 381 -22.01 -0.14 -6.52
C ILE A 381 -21.48 0.61 -7.76
N HIS A 382 -22.32 0.79 -8.78
CA HIS A 382 -22.06 1.53 -10.00
C HIS A 382 -22.96 2.78 -10.12
N PRO A 383 -22.82 3.76 -9.21
CA PRO A 383 -23.76 4.88 -9.16
C PRO A 383 -23.69 5.70 -10.46
N PRO A 384 -24.84 6.11 -11.05
CA PRO A 384 -24.88 6.72 -12.39
C PRO A 384 -24.38 8.17 -12.42
N LEU A 385 -24.17 8.81 -11.27
CA LEU A 385 -23.68 10.18 -11.16
C LEU A 385 -22.16 10.25 -11.42
N LYS A 386 -21.77 10.34 -12.69
CA LYS A 386 -20.36 10.34 -13.13
C LYS A 386 -19.79 11.71 -13.50
N LYS A 387 -20.65 12.68 -13.82
CA LYS A 387 -20.25 14.04 -14.25
C LYS A 387 -19.32 14.74 -13.25
N PRO A 388 -19.65 14.84 -11.94
CA PRO A 388 -18.78 15.54 -10.99
C PRO A 388 -17.39 14.89 -10.88
N ILE A 389 -17.30 13.56 -11.00
CA ILE A 389 -16.03 12.83 -10.95
C ILE A 389 -15.12 13.23 -12.11
N GLY A 390 -15.63 13.24 -13.35
CA GLY A 390 -14.86 13.65 -14.52
C GLY A 390 -14.42 15.12 -14.45
N GLN A 391 -15.29 16.01 -13.96
CA GLN A 391 -14.98 17.43 -13.77
C GLN A 391 -13.91 17.67 -12.69
N ARG A 392 -14.00 16.96 -11.56
CA ARG A 392 -12.98 17.03 -10.49
C ARG A 392 -11.62 16.54 -10.97
N LEU A 393 -11.58 15.46 -11.76
CA LEU A 393 -10.34 14.99 -12.38
C LEU A 393 -9.76 16.05 -13.33
N ALA A 394 -10.59 16.73 -14.12
CA ALA A 394 -10.13 17.78 -15.02
C ALA A 394 -9.59 19.00 -14.26
N LEU A 395 -10.26 19.42 -13.18
CA LEU A 395 -9.76 20.47 -12.29
C LEU A 395 -8.40 20.08 -11.67
N ALA A 396 -8.27 18.84 -11.20
CA ALA A 396 -7.01 18.32 -10.68
C ALA A 396 -5.90 18.35 -11.74
N ALA A 397 -6.19 17.97 -12.99
CA ALA A 397 -5.23 18.06 -14.10
C ALA A 397 -4.84 19.52 -14.39
N ARG A 398 -5.82 20.42 -14.50
CA ARG A 398 -5.59 21.86 -14.75
C ARG A 398 -4.66 22.50 -13.74
N SER A 399 -4.87 22.24 -12.45
CA SER A 399 -4.01 22.80 -11.42
C SER A 399 -2.66 22.07 -11.31
N LYS A 400 -2.65 20.74 -11.15
CA LYS A 400 -1.42 19.99 -10.84
C LYS A 400 -0.51 19.78 -12.04
N ILE A 401 -1.06 19.71 -13.24
CA ILE A 401 -0.34 19.27 -14.45
C ILE A 401 -0.19 20.43 -15.44
N TYR A 402 -1.25 21.21 -15.67
CA TYR A 402 -1.19 22.38 -16.55
C TYR A 402 -0.77 23.67 -15.84
N GLY A 403 -0.63 23.64 -14.51
CA GLY A 403 -0.09 24.75 -13.73
C GLY A 403 -1.02 25.95 -13.61
N GLU A 404 -2.33 25.77 -13.83
CA GLU A 404 -3.32 26.83 -13.62
C GLU A 404 -3.37 27.21 -12.13
N LYS A 405 -2.92 28.43 -11.83
CA LYS A 405 -2.93 29.05 -10.50
C LYS A 405 -4.34 29.65 -10.28
N ASP A 406 -4.81 29.68 -9.04
CA ASP A 406 -6.12 30.25 -8.64
C ASP A 406 -7.39 29.39 -8.89
N LEU A 407 -7.22 28.09 -9.21
CA LEU A 407 -8.33 27.14 -9.23
C LEU A 407 -8.53 26.46 -7.87
N VAL A 408 -9.77 26.42 -7.39
CA VAL A 408 -10.16 25.47 -6.34
C VAL A 408 -10.36 24.11 -7.00
N TYR A 409 -9.34 23.26 -6.92
CA TYR A 409 -9.28 22.01 -7.69
C TYR A 409 -9.53 20.73 -6.88
N ARG A 410 -9.68 20.84 -5.55
CA ARG A 410 -9.79 19.70 -4.64
C ARG A 410 -10.63 20.01 -3.41
N GLU A 411 -11.01 18.95 -2.71
CA GLU A 411 -11.68 18.99 -1.42
C GLU A 411 -10.88 19.72 -0.34
N PRO A 412 -11.57 20.26 0.70
CA PRO A 412 -10.92 20.71 1.92
C PRO A 412 -10.26 19.51 2.63
N ARG A 413 -9.01 19.67 3.08
CA ARG A 413 -8.26 18.62 3.78
C ARG A 413 -7.92 19.02 5.21
N PRO A 414 -7.95 18.07 6.16
CA PRO A 414 -7.54 18.35 7.53
C PRO A 414 -6.02 18.55 7.60
N GLY A 415 -5.62 19.51 8.42
CA GLY A 415 -4.25 19.83 8.80
C GLY A 415 -3.99 19.45 10.26
N LYS A 416 -3.70 20.45 11.09
CA LYS A 416 -3.41 20.26 12.51
C LYS A 416 -4.67 19.83 13.26
N ILE A 417 -4.51 18.88 14.17
CA ILE A 417 -5.58 18.42 15.07
C ILE A 417 -5.05 18.57 16.50
N ILE A 418 -5.77 19.31 17.33
CA ILE A 418 -5.42 19.56 18.74
C ILE A 418 -6.52 18.99 19.61
N PHE A 419 -6.18 18.09 20.53
CA PHE A 419 -7.13 17.50 21.48
C PHE A 419 -7.08 18.26 22.79
N GLU A 420 -8.21 18.81 23.22
CA GLU A 420 -8.32 19.63 24.43
C GLU A 420 -9.63 19.32 25.15
N GLY A 421 -9.56 19.11 26.47
CA GLY A 421 -10.72 18.69 27.25
C GLY A 421 -11.39 17.44 26.67
N ASN A 422 -12.69 17.54 26.37
CA ASN A 422 -13.50 16.47 25.76
C ASN A 422 -13.65 16.57 24.23
N GLY A 423 -12.80 17.37 23.57
CA GLY A 423 -12.94 17.69 22.16
C GLY A 423 -11.65 17.69 21.36
N ALA A 424 -11.80 17.98 20.08
CA ALA A 424 -10.72 18.14 19.12
C ALA A 424 -10.99 19.35 18.23
N LEU A 425 -10.01 20.26 18.14
CA LEU A 425 -9.99 21.35 17.17
C LEU A 425 -9.22 20.89 15.93
N ILE A 426 -9.86 20.97 14.77
CA ILE A 426 -9.30 20.54 13.49
C ILE A 426 -9.18 21.73 12.57
N ASP A 427 -7.96 22.04 12.14
CA ASP A 427 -7.70 23.06 11.12
C ASP A 427 -7.85 22.44 9.73
N PHE A 428 -8.60 23.07 8.82
CA PHE A 428 -8.65 22.69 7.40
C PHE A 428 -7.92 23.72 6.54
N ASP A 429 -7.40 23.26 5.41
CA ASP A 429 -6.65 24.10 4.47
C ASP A 429 -7.52 24.96 3.53
N GLN A 430 -8.83 24.95 3.73
CA GLN A 430 -9.82 25.72 2.98
C GLN A 430 -10.96 26.15 3.90
N HIS A 431 -11.69 27.18 3.50
CA HIS A 431 -12.97 27.53 4.13
C HIS A 431 -13.99 26.40 3.96
N LEU A 432 -14.76 26.17 5.02
CA LEU A 432 -15.70 25.07 5.13
C LEU A 432 -17.13 25.58 5.10
N PHE A 433 -17.98 24.78 4.49
CA PHE A 433 -19.42 24.96 4.40
C PHE A 433 -20.08 23.62 4.70
N THR A 434 -21.33 23.66 5.11
CA THR A 434 -22.17 22.47 5.17
C THR A 434 -22.97 22.36 3.87
N LYS A 435 -23.23 21.12 3.45
CA LYS A 435 -24.16 20.86 2.35
C LYS A 435 -25.54 21.42 2.72
N ASP A 436 -26.16 22.14 1.80
CA ASP A 436 -27.48 22.75 1.94
C ASP A 436 -27.61 23.70 3.16
N ASP A 437 -26.50 24.36 3.56
CA ASP A 437 -26.42 25.30 4.68
C ASP A 437 -26.97 24.75 6.02
N GLN A 438 -26.83 23.44 6.23
CA GLN A 438 -27.23 22.78 7.46
C GLN A 438 -26.46 23.34 8.67
N LYS A 439 -27.17 23.61 9.78
CA LYS A 439 -26.55 24.17 10.99
C LYS A 439 -25.63 23.19 11.72
N GLU A 440 -25.93 21.89 11.67
CA GLU A 440 -25.13 20.86 12.34
C GLU A 440 -24.11 20.24 11.39
N VAL A 441 -22.86 20.08 11.85
CA VAL A 441 -21.84 19.33 11.11
C VAL A 441 -21.92 17.86 11.52
N THR A 442 -22.03 16.98 10.51
CA THR A 442 -22.16 15.53 10.71
C THR A 442 -20.96 14.77 10.18
N GLY A 443 -20.79 13.51 10.63
CA GLY A 443 -19.78 12.59 10.11
C GLY A 443 -18.54 12.41 10.97
N PHE A 444 -18.42 13.15 12.09
CA PHE A 444 -17.32 13.00 13.04
C PHE A 444 -17.57 11.94 14.10
N SER A 445 -16.49 11.31 14.54
CA SER A 445 -16.43 10.45 15.71
C SER A 445 -15.11 10.61 16.45
N LEU A 446 -15.13 10.52 17.77
CA LEU A 446 -13.97 10.64 18.65
C LEU A 446 -13.74 9.34 19.40
N ALA A 447 -12.49 9.01 19.72
CA ALA A 447 -12.13 7.89 20.61
C ALA A 447 -11.05 8.30 21.61
N GLY A 448 -11.11 7.71 22.80
CA GLY A 448 -10.05 7.78 23.81
C GLY A 448 -9.08 6.61 23.69
N LEU A 449 -8.30 6.35 24.75
CA LEU A 449 -7.31 5.26 24.82
C LEU A 449 -7.92 3.86 24.64
N ASP A 450 -9.20 3.69 24.95
CA ASP A 450 -9.92 2.42 24.76
C ASP A 450 -10.18 2.06 23.29
N GLN A 451 -9.81 2.97 22.36
CA GLN A 451 -9.99 2.87 20.92
C GLN A 451 -11.45 2.72 20.48
N LYS A 452 -12.40 3.08 21.34
CA LYS A 452 -13.83 3.06 21.01
C LYS A 452 -14.27 4.42 20.49
N PHE A 453 -14.59 4.50 19.20
CA PHE A 453 -15.15 5.73 18.66
C PHE A 453 -16.64 5.85 18.97
N HIS A 454 -17.01 7.05 19.38
CA HIS A 454 -18.39 7.47 19.57
C HIS A 454 -18.69 8.61 18.59
N PRO A 455 -19.93 8.69 18.06
CA PRO A 455 -20.36 9.85 17.30
C PRO A 455 -20.07 11.15 18.06
N ALA A 456 -19.69 12.19 17.32
CA ALA A 456 -19.32 13.47 17.87
C ALA A 456 -20.17 14.59 17.25
N LYS A 457 -20.51 15.59 18.07
CA LYS A 457 -21.10 16.85 17.61
C LYS A 457 -19.98 17.74 17.09
N ALA A 458 -20.24 18.49 16.03
CA ALA A 458 -19.24 19.38 15.45
C ALA A 458 -19.86 20.70 14.99
N ARG A 459 -19.04 21.76 14.99
CA ARG A 459 -19.40 23.08 14.46
C ARG A 459 -18.21 23.71 13.73
N ILE A 460 -18.50 24.43 12.65
CA ILE A 460 -17.50 25.21 11.92
C ILE A 460 -17.20 26.46 12.74
N GLU A 461 -15.92 26.68 13.02
CA GLU A 461 -15.39 27.88 13.66
C GLU A 461 -14.75 28.78 12.59
N SER A 462 -14.44 30.03 12.97
CA SER A 462 -13.76 30.97 12.06
C SER A 462 -12.41 30.43 11.55
N GLY A 463 -12.00 30.86 10.35
CA GLY A 463 -10.69 30.52 9.79
C GLY A 463 -10.53 29.09 9.26
N GLY A 464 -11.62 28.39 8.92
CA GLY A 464 -11.56 27.04 8.36
C GLY A 464 -11.34 25.95 9.42
N LYS A 465 -11.76 26.21 10.67
CA LYS A 465 -11.59 25.27 11.78
C LYS A 465 -12.89 24.55 12.09
N VAL A 466 -12.81 23.36 12.66
CA VAL A 466 -13.96 22.62 13.17
C VAL A 466 -13.68 22.21 14.60
N TRP A 467 -14.57 22.58 15.51
CA TRP A 467 -14.57 22.08 16.88
C TRP A 467 -15.47 20.85 16.98
N VAL A 468 -14.91 19.74 17.45
CA VAL A 468 -15.57 18.42 17.53
C VAL A 468 -15.59 17.97 18.99
N THR A 469 -16.74 17.52 19.50
CA THR A 469 -16.91 17.10 20.91
C THR A 469 -17.76 15.85 21.04
N SER A 470 -17.50 15.03 22.06
CA SER A 470 -18.36 13.89 22.40
C SER A 470 -18.52 13.73 23.90
N ASP A 471 -19.76 13.77 24.39
CA ASP A 471 -20.07 13.55 25.82
C ASP A 471 -19.70 12.14 26.30
N LYS A 472 -19.47 11.20 25.37
CA LYS A 472 -19.06 9.82 25.65
C LYS A 472 -17.55 9.62 25.72
N VAL A 473 -16.76 10.62 25.32
CA VAL A 473 -15.29 10.53 25.26
C VAL A 473 -14.71 11.68 26.06
N LYS A 474 -14.40 11.41 27.34
CA LYS A 474 -13.89 12.43 28.26
C LYS A 474 -12.52 12.98 27.84
N GLU A 475 -11.67 12.11 27.29
CA GLU A 475 -10.30 12.43 26.88
C GLU A 475 -10.04 11.85 25.47
N PRO A 476 -10.43 12.56 24.41
CA PRO A 476 -10.21 12.10 23.05
C PRO A 476 -8.71 12.17 22.69
N ILE A 477 -8.23 11.15 22.00
CA ILE A 477 -6.88 11.10 21.39
C ILE A 477 -6.94 10.79 19.88
N ALA A 478 -8.13 10.47 19.38
CA ALA A 478 -8.37 10.11 18.00
C ALA A 478 -9.69 10.71 17.48
N VAL A 479 -9.66 11.14 16.22
CA VAL A 479 -10.83 11.61 15.48
C VAL A 479 -10.90 10.95 14.11
N ARG A 480 -12.11 10.63 13.67
CA ARG A 480 -12.43 10.09 12.34
C ARG A 480 -13.56 10.89 11.72
N TYR A 481 -13.47 11.15 10.41
CA TYR A 481 -14.50 11.83 9.62
C TYR A 481 -14.92 10.97 8.41
N ALA A 482 -16.23 10.92 8.15
CA ALA A 482 -16.83 10.15 7.06
C ALA A 482 -16.38 8.68 7.02
N TRP A 483 -16.19 8.07 8.20
CA TRP A 483 -15.64 6.72 8.37
C TRP A 483 -16.73 5.64 8.34
N GLN A 484 -17.48 5.60 7.24
CA GLN A 484 -18.55 4.62 7.00
C GLN A 484 -18.59 4.23 5.51
N ASP A 485 -19.17 3.06 5.22
CA ASP A 485 -19.37 2.54 3.86
C ASP A 485 -20.21 3.52 3.02
N SER A 486 -21.32 4.01 3.57
CA SER A 486 -22.06 5.17 3.06
C SER A 486 -22.09 6.26 4.14
N PRO A 487 -21.20 7.27 4.07
CA PRO A 487 -21.06 8.25 5.14
C PRO A 487 -22.22 9.24 5.19
N ILE A 488 -22.78 9.43 6.39
CA ILE A 488 -23.61 10.60 6.70
C ILE A 488 -22.65 11.72 7.12
N ALA A 489 -22.25 12.54 6.16
CA ALA A 489 -21.28 13.60 6.34
C ALA A 489 -21.60 14.77 5.40
N ASN A 490 -21.38 16.00 5.84
CA ASN A 490 -21.87 17.20 5.13
C ASN A 490 -20.85 18.34 4.98
N LEU A 491 -19.58 18.18 5.37
CA LEU A 491 -18.57 19.21 5.10
C LEU A 491 -18.19 19.24 3.62
N GLN A 492 -18.15 20.45 3.08
CA GLN A 492 -17.69 20.76 1.73
C GLN A 492 -16.98 22.11 1.69
N ASN A 493 -16.32 22.45 0.58
CA ASN A 493 -15.89 23.82 0.31
C ASN A 493 -16.97 24.60 -0.47
N LYS A 494 -16.69 25.87 -0.78
CA LYS A 494 -17.60 26.76 -1.52
C LYS A 494 -18.01 26.24 -2.92
N GLU A 495 -17.18 25.41 -3.54
CA GLU A 495 -17.46 24.82 -4.86
C GLU A 495 -18.31 23.55 -4.76
N GLY A 496 -18.76 23.18 -3.55
CA GLY A 496 -19.54 21.97 -3.30
C GLY A 496 -18.73 20.67 -3.36
N MET A 497 -17.39 20.73 -3.24
CA MET A 497 -16.56 19.51 -3.15
C MET A 497 -16.56 18.99 -1.70
N PRO A 498 -17.02 17.74 -1.46
CA PRO A 498 -17.10 17.20 -0.11
C PRO A 498 -15.71 16.91 0.47
N ALA A 499 -15.53 17.16 1.76
CA ALA A 499 -14.35 16.74 2.50
C ALA A 499 -14.18 15.20 2.40
N GLY A 500 -12.95 14.75 2.16
CA GLY A 500 -12.62 13.33 2.04
C GLY A 500 -12.66 12.59 3.39
N THR A 501 -12.80 11.26 3.35
CA THR A 501 -12.65 10.40 4.54
C THR A 501 -11.25 10.51 5.12
N PHE A 502 -11.12 10.68 6.43
CA PHE A 502 -9.82 10.69 7.11
C PHE A 502 -9.92 10.18 8.55
N ARG A 503 -8.76 9.86 9.11
CA ARG A 503 -8.58 9.59 10.54
C ARG A 503 -7.32 10.26 11.08
N SER A 504 -7.28 10.50 12.38
CA SER A 504 -6.06 10.88 13.09
C SER A 504 -5.38 9.68 13.73
N ASP A 505 -6.07 8.59 14.07
CA ASP A 505 -5.41 7.44 14.68
C ASP A 505 -4.46 6.71 13.72
N ILE A 506 -3.58 5.94 14.33
CA ILE A 506 -2.62 5.08 13.64
C ILE A 506 -2.88 3.59 13.90
N TRP A 507 -4.01 3.27 14.53
CA TRP A 507 -4.36 1.92 14.96
C TRP A 507 -4.56 0.97 13.78
N GLU A 508 -4.40 -0.32 14.06
CA GLU A 508 -4.50 -1.40 13.07
C GLU A 508 -5.80 -1.31 12.25
N LEU A 509 -5.65 -1.42 10.93
CA LEU A 509 -6.78 -1.48 9.99
C LEU A 509 -7.44 -2.85 10.05
N GLN A 510 -8.76 -2.92 9.88
CA GLN A 510 -9.48 -4.19 9.79
C GLN A 510 -8.95 -5.06 8.65
N THR A 511 -8.58 -4.41 7.55
CA THR A 511 -8.12 -5.08 6.33
C THR A 511 -6.64 -5.44 6.35
N GLN A 512 -5.92 -5.14 7.44
CA GLN A 512 -4.54 -5.57 7.63
C GLN A 512 -4.49 -7.09 7.82
N ALA A 513 -3.64 -7.76 7.03
CA ALA A 513 -3.52 -9.20 7.10
C ALA A 513 -2.95 -9.63 8.46
N ARG A 514 -3.63 -10.56 9.13
CA ARG A 514 -3.08 -11.25 10.30
C ARG A 514 -2.03 -12.25 9.82
N ILE A 515 -0.84 -12.18 10.40
CA ILE A 515 0.28 -13.02 10.00
C ILE A 515 0.14 -14.35 10.73
N THR A 516 -0.08 -15.45 10.00
CA THR A 516 -0.44 -16.76 10.59
C THR A 516 0.58 -17.86 10.33
N THR A 517 1.72 -17.56 9.71
CA THR A 517 2.76 -18.55 9.38
C THR A 517 3.96 -18.39 10.33
N PRO A 518 4.15 -19.28 11.32
CA PRO A 518 5.38 -19.32 12.12
C PRO A 518 6.55 -19.84 11.30
N LEU A 519 7.76 -19.31 11.58
CA LEU A 519 9.02 -19.77 11.00
C LEU A 519 9.57 -20.99 11.77
N VAL A 520 10.18 -21.92 11.05
CA VAL A 520 10.99 -23.04 11.57
C VAL A 520 12.42 -22.84 11.06
N LEU A 521 13.33 -22.44 11.95
CA LEU A 521 14.76 -22.37 11.67
C LEU A 521 15.39 -23.76 11.82
N LYS A 522 16.43 -24.06 11.03
CA LYS A 522 17.09 -25.39 11.02
C LYS A 522 18.55 -25.40 11.48
N THR A 523 19.18 -24.25 11.74
CA THR A 523 20.55 -24.13 12.27
C THR A 523 20.85 -22.69 12.73
N GLY A 524 21.53 -22.50 13.87
CA GLY A 524 21.89 -21.20 14.44
C GLY A 524 22.97 -20.43 13.66
N GLY A 525 22.73 -19.13 13.43
CA GLY A 525 23.61 -18.19 12.72
C GLY A 525 22.91 -16.84 12.47
N THR A 526 23.66 -15.80 12.08
CA THR A 526 23.08 -14.54 11.55
C THR A 526 22.41 -14.87 10.21
N PRO A 527 21.12 -14.56 10.02
CA PRO A 527 20.45 -14.73 8.75
C PRO A 527 21.12 -13.96 7.60
N ASP A 528 21.30 -14.61 6.45
CA ASP A 528 21.79 -13.95 5.21
C ASP A 528 20.80 -12.88 4.69
N LYS A 529 19.54 -12.93 5.14
CA LYS A 529 18.44 -11.99 4.84
C LYS A 529 17.59 -11.77 6.09
N PRO A 530 16.86 -10.64 6.23
CA PRO A 530 16.02 -10.40 7.41
C PRO A 530 15.05 -11.55 7.68
N ASP A 531 15.24 -12.25 8.81
CA ASP A 531 14.34 -13.30 9.29
C ASP A 531 13.33 -12.73 10.28
N VAL A 532 12.19 -13.41 10.46
CA VAL A 532 11.10 -12.91 11.29
C VAL A 532 10.76 -13.85 12.43
N PHE A 533 10.96 -13.37 13.66
CA PHE A 533 10.35 -13.91 14.86
C PHE A 533 8.99 -13.25 15.10
N ASP A 534 7.91 -14.01 14.93
CA ASP A 534 6.56 -13.57 15.28
C ASP A 534 6.13 -14.21 16.61
N GLY A 535 6.07 -13.39 17.66
CA GLY A 535 5.63 -13.80 18.99
C GLY A 535 4.16 -14.19 19.05
N GLN A 536 3.34 -13.89 18.04
CA GLN A 536 1.92 -14.22 17.96
C GLN A 536 1.12 -13.86 19.24
N GLY A 537 1.44 -12.71 19.85
CA GLY A 537 0.83 -12.23 21.08
C GLY A 537 1.39 -12.86 22.35
N MET A 538 2.57 -13.48 22.28
CA MET A 538 3.26 -14.04 23.44
C MET A 538 3.53 -12.96 24.49
N LEU A 539 3.35 -13.36 25.76
CA LEU A 539 3.70 -12.57 26.94
C LEU A 539 4.87 -13.23 27.66
N ILE A 540 5.95 -12.47 27.84
CA ILE A 540 7.07 -12.78 28.72
C ILE A 540 6.84 -11.98 30.00
N ASP A 541 6.64 -12.68 31.11
CA ASP A 541 6.47 -12.09 32.44
C ASP A 541 7.59 -12.61 33.33
N LEU A 542 8.54 -11.74 33.68
CA LEU A 542 9.68 -12.11 34.51
C LEU A 542 9.41 -11.99 36.01
N GLY A 543 8.19 -11.60 36.39
CA GLY A 543 7.72 -11.63 37.76
C GLY A 543 8.41 -10.65 38.71
N THR A 544 9.31 -9.78 38.23
CA THR A 544 9.84 -8.66 39.02
C THR A 544 8.74 -7.63 39.15
N ARG A 545 7.83 -7.88 40.09
CA ARG A 545 6.78 -6.93 40.47
C ARG A 545 7.45 -5.78 41.21
N VAL A 546 7.97 -4.82 40.46
CA VAL A 546 8.51 -3.57 41.00
C VAL A 546 7.46 -2.85 41.88
N SER A 547 6.16 -3.17 41.67
CA SER A 547 5.01 -2.74 42.47
C SER A 547 4.82 -3.41 43.84
N ASP A 548 5.52 -4.50 44.16
CA ASP A 548 5.37 -5.21 45.45
C ASP A 548 6.34 -4.70 46.55
N HIS A 549 7.01 -3.57 46.31
CA HIS A 549 7.66 -2.77 47.36
C HIS A 549 6.73 -1.63 47.75
N ASP A 550 6.04 -1.72 48.90
CA ASP A 550 5.15 -0.71 49.50
C ASP A 550 5.19 0.70 48.86
N TRP A 551 4.46 0.87 47.76
CA TRP A 551 4.14 2.17 47.16
C TRP A 551 2.89 2.69 47.88
N ILE A 552 3.04 3.49 48.92
CA ILE A 552 1.90 4.21 49.52
C ILE A 552 1.62 5.43 48.65
N MET A 553 0.43 5.48 48.06
CA MET A 553 -0.11 6.66 47.39
C MET A 553 -0.31 7.80 48.39
N ASP A 554 0.29 8.97 48.14
CA ASP A 554 -0.17 10.24 48.70
C ASP A 554 0.08 11.41 47.73
N GLY A 555 -0.98 11.89 47.07
CA GLY A 555 -0.97 13.13 46.26
C GLY A 555 -0.26 13.08 44.89
N ASP A 556 -0.58 14.08 44.05
CA ASP A 556 -0.21 14.21 42.63
C ASP A 556 1.25 14.69 42.37
N LEU A 557 2.27 14.11 43.03
CA LEU A 557 3.67 14.49 42.77
C LEU A 557 4.62 13.27 42.79
N TRP A 558 5.34 13.03 41.69
CA TRP A 558 6.38 11.98 41.57
C TRP A 558 7.67 12.57 40.99
N THR A 559 8.86 12.24 41.52
CA THR A 559 10.14 12.84 41.09
C THR A 559 11.33 11.87 41.12
N SER A 560 12.24 12.03 40.15
CA SER A 560 13.48 11.28 39.90
C SER A 560 14.74 11.91 40.54
N GLN A 561 14.60 12.91 41.42
CA GLN A 561 15.75 13.59 42.03
C GLN A 561 16.48 12.70 43.08
N PRO A 562 17.78 12.38 42.91
CA PRO A 562 18.55 11.53 43.83
C PRO A 562 18.64 12.06 45.29
N GLY A 563 18.31 13.33 45.52
CA GLY A 563 18.26 13.96 46.84
C GLY A 563 16.95 13.76 47.60
N LEU A 564 15.84 13.47 46.91
CA LEU A 564 14.52 13.38 47.54
C LEU A 564 14.41 12.14 48.44
N LEU A 565 14.85 10.97 47.98
CA LEU A 565 14.81 9.71 48.76
C LEU A 565 15.71 9.75 50.01
N LYS A 566 16.82 10.48 49.95
CA LYS A 566 17.69 10.73 51.10
C LYS A 566 17.01 11.59 52.18
N SER A 567 16.13 12.52 51.79
CA SER A 567 15.40 13.39 52.72
C SER A 567 14.33 12.67 53.54
N PHE A 568 13.92 11.46 53.12
CA PHE A 568 12.97 10.58 53.81
C PHE A 568 13.63 9.32 54.43
N GLY A 569 14.96 9.19 54.41
CA GLY A 569 15.69 8.14 55.13
C GLY A 569 16.00 6.84 54.35
N HIS A 570 15.94 6.84 53.01
CA HIS A 570 16.19 5.64 52.19
C HIS A 570 17.43 5.76 51.28
N THR A 571 18.11 4.63 51.02
CA THR A 571 19.35 4.56 50.23
C THR A 571 19.13 3.95 48.83
N PRO A 572 19.56 4.59 47.73
CA PRO A 572 19.48 4.03 46.37
C PRO A 572 20.39 2.80 46.18
N ARG A 573 19.95 1.80 45.43
CA ARG A 573 20.75 0.61 45.08
C ARG A 573 21.37 0.74 43.69
N ILE A 574 22.64 0.35 43.56
CA ILE A 574 23.37 0.22 42.30
C ILE A 574 23.47 -1.27 41.97
N ALA A 575 23.09 -1.71 40.76
CA ALA A 575 23.15 -3.12 40.36
C ALA A 575 23.88 -3.30 39.00
N GLY A 576 24.66 -4.37 38.89
CA GLY A 576 25.33 -4.84 37.66
C GLY A 576 24.52 -5.89 36.89
N GLN A 577 24.87 -6.09 35.61
CA GLN A 577 24.11 -6.80 34.56
C GLN A 577 24.15 -8.35 34.66
N THR A 578 23.01 -9.04 34.44
CA THR A 578 22.97 -10.46 33.99
C THR A 578 21.73 -10.79 33.12
N ALA A 579 21.88 -11.58 32.05
CA ALA A 579 20.99 -11.66 30.85
C ALA A 579 19.66 -12.47 30.94
N GLY A 580 18.73 -12.20 29.99
CA GLY A 580 17.31 -12.62 29.88
C GLY A 580 16.91 -13.76 28.92
N LEU A 581 15.60 -13.97 28.70
CA LEU A 581 14.95 -15.17 28.10
C LEU A 581 15.19 -15.40 26.58
N PHE A 582 15.41 -16.67 26.16
CA PHE A 582 15.69 -17.10 24.78
C PHE A 582 14.60 -18.00 24.16
N ILE A 583 14.38 -17.92 22.83
CA ILE A 583 13.28 -18.62 22.14
C ILE A 583 13.81 -19.34 20.87
N GLY A 584 13.80 -20.69 20.85
CA GLY A 584 14.10 -21.52 19.67
C GLY A 584 15.55 -22.04 19.55
N GLU A 585 16.01 -22.37 18.33
CA GLU A 585 17.37 -22.92 18.03
C GLU A 585 18.47 -21.85 17.94
N ILE A 586 18.29 -20.69 18.59
CA ILE A 586 19.27 -19.60 18.62
C ILE A 586 20.04 -19.70 19.96
N PRO A 587 21.37 -19.93 19.96
CA PRO A 587 22.09 -20.29 21.20
C PRO A 587 22.60 -19.05 21.97
N ILE A 588 22.11 -18.80 23.20
CA ILE A 588 22.67 -17.77 24.11
C ILE A 588 22.27 -18.02 25.60
N THR A 589 23.10 -17.48 26.53
CA THR A 589 23.55 -17.88 27.91
C THR A 589 22.90 -17.20 29.17
N ILE A 590 22.70 -17.90 30.33
CA ILE A 590 22.26 -17.37 31.69
C ILE A 590 22.70 -18.18 32.97
N PRO A 591 23.45 -17.66 33.96
CA PRO A 591 23.82 -18.44 35.17
C PRO A 591 22.72 -18.58 36.27
N ARG A 592 22.68 -19.77 36.90
CA ARG A 592 21.71 -20.34 37.89
C ARG A 592 21.75 -19.71 39.31
N ASP A 593 20.63 -19.78 40.04
CA ASP A 593 20.52 -19.61 41.52
C ASP A 593 19.88 -20.85 42.16
N HIS A 594 20.64 -21.56 42.99
CA HIS A 594 20.30 -22.88 43.53
C HIS A 594 19.46 -22.86 44.81
N GLU A 595 19.48 -21.76 45.56
CA GLU A 595 18.85 -21.66 46.88
C GLU A 595 17.41 -21.15 46.77
N ALA A 596 17.13 -20.26 45.82
CA ALA A 596 15.77 -19.82 45.48
C ALA A 596 14.87 -20.99 45.01
N GLU A 597 15.46 -21.99 44.35
CA GLU A 597 14.76 -23.20 43.88
C GLU A 597 14.32 -24.13 45.03
N LYS A 598 14.99 -24.09 46.19
CA LYS A 598 14.65 -24.93 47.35
C LYS A 598 13.48 -24.39 48.18
N GLY A 599 13.17 -23.09 48.09
CA GLY A 599 12.18 -22.40 48.91
C GLY A 599 10.72 -22.46 48.41
N ARG A 600 10.44 -22.98 47.20
CA ARG A 600 9.10 -22.96 46.59
C ARG A 600 8.63 -24.36 46.10
N PRO A 601 8.15 -25.22 47.02
CA PRO A 601 7.78 -26.61 46.71
C PRO A 601 6.46 -26.79 45.93
N ASP A 602 5.68 -25.72 45.72
CA ASP A 602 4.42 -25.70 44.98
C ASP A 602 4.61 -25.52 43.46
N MET A 603 5.77 -25.02 43.01
CA MET A 603 6.06 -24.80 41.60
C MET A 603 6.77 -26.01 40.96
N LYS A 604 6.04 -27.12 40.82
CA LYS A 604 6.51 -28.38 40.20
C LYS A 604 6.65 -28.37 38.67
N SER A 605 6.80 -27.22 38.00
CA SER A 605 7.11 -27.16 36.56
C SER A 605 8.60 -26.99 36.30
N LYS A 606 9.33 -28.07 36.63
CA LYS A 606 10.50 -28.65 35.98
C LYS A 606 11.40 -27.75 35.10
N CYS A 607 12.60 -27.47 35.60
CA CYS A 607 13.81 -27.20 34.80
C CYS A 607 14.86 -28.27 35.18
N TYR A 608 15.06 -29.30 34.36
CA TYR A 608 15.87 -30.48 34.77
C TYR A 608 16.74 -31.12 33.67
N PHE A 609 16.82 -30.56 32.46
CA PHE A 609 17.49 -31.24 31.33
C PHE A 609 18.48 -30.33 30.59
N PRO A 610 19.65 -30.84 30.17
CA PRO A 610 20.50 -30.13 29.21
C PRO A 610 19.79 -30.06 27.83
N PRO A 611 20.10 -29.07 26.97
CA PRO A 611 19.26 -28.74 25.80
C PRO A 611 19.07 -29.90 24.83
N GLU A 612 20.08 -30.75 24.71
CA GLU A 612 20.07 -31.98 23.90
C GLU A 612 19.12 -33.07 24.41
N LYS A 613 18.57 -32.93 25.62
CA LYS A 613 17.63 -33.87 26.25
C LYS A 613 16.22 -33.31 26.44
N LEU A 614 15.95 -32.08 25.99
CA LEU A 614 14.64 -31.46 26.11
C LEU A 614 13.58 -32.20 25.29
N LYS A 615 12.38 -32.36 25.86
CA LYS A 615 11.18 -32.82 25.15
C LYS A 615 10.24 -31.65 24.86
N PRO A 616 9.35 -31.77 23.87
CA PRO A 616 8.37 -30.73 23.54
C PRO A 616 7.53 -30.31 24.76
N GLY A 617 7.61 -29.02 25.12
CA GLY A 617 6.97 -28.42 26.28
C GLY A 617 7.83 -28.36 27.55
N GLU A 618 9.10 -28.79 27.48
CA GLU A 618 10.06 -28.74 28.58
C GLU A 618 11.06 -27.57 28.44
N MET A 619 11.64 -27.18 29.57
CA MET A 619 12.68 -26.17 29.70
C MET A 619 13.97 -26.76 30.26
N GLY A 620 15.11 -26.27 29.80
CA GLY A 620 16.44 -26.80 30.11
C GLY A 620 17.54 -25.74 30.07
N TYR A 621 18.76 -26.11 30.47
CA TYR A 621 19.88 -25.17 30.53
C TYR A 621 21.16 -25.72 29.88
N ALA A 622 21.87 -24.91 29.09
CA ALA A 622 23.22 -25.28 28.64
C ALA A 622 24.27 -25.05 29.73
N LYS A 623 25.48 -25.57 29.51
CA LYS A 623 26.62 -25.46 30.44
C LYS A 623 27.06 -24.03 30.71
N ASP A 624 26.79 -23.12 29.80
CA ASP A 624 27.08 -21.69 29.95
C ASP A 624 25.99 -20.98 30.78
N GLY A 625 24.85 -21.64 30.98
CA GLY A 625 23.69 -21.17 31.72
C GLY A 625 22.45 -20.88 30.86
N SER A 626 22.59 -20.80 29.53
CA SER A 626 21.50 -20.50 28.58
C SER A 626 20.20 -21.23 28.92
N LEU A 627 19.07 -20.54 29.10
CA LEU A 627 17.77 -21.19 29.29
C LEU A 627 17.13 -21.49 27.93
N TYR A 628 16.77 -22.75 27.69
CA TYR A 628 16.13 -23.23 26.46
C TYR A 628 14.70 -23.66 26.71
N PHE A 629 13.79 -23.29 25.82
CA PHE A 629 12.42 -23.80 25.78
C PHE A 629 12.15 -24.55 24.48
N GLN A 630 11.77 -25.82 24.56
CA GLN A 630 11.36 -26.59 23.39
C GLN A 630 9.83 -26.55 23.24
N TRP A 631 9.36 -26.17 22.07
CA TRP A 631 7.92 -25.96 21.83
C TRP A 631 7.09 -27.26 21.93
N PRO A 632 5.90 -27.30 22.57
CA PRO A 632 5.08 -28.50 22.65
C PRO A 632 4.60 -29.01 21.29
N LYS A 633 4.64 -30.32 21.08
CA LYS A 633 4.26 -30.96 19.81
C LYS A 633 2.76 -30.76 19.56
N GLY A 634 2.39 -30.17 18.42
CA GLY A 634 0.99 -29.94 18.04
C GLY A 634 0.35 -28.66 18.63
N CYS A 635 1.06 -27.91 19.48
CA CYS A 635 0.64 -26.57 19.86
C CYS A 635 1.13 -25.57 18.81
N LYS A 636 0.24 -24.72 18.28
CA LYS A 636 0.63 -23.57 17.44
C LYS A 636 0.63 -22.32 18.33
N PRO A 637 1.56 -21.36 18.14
CA PRO A 637 1.43 -20.06 18.79
C PRO A 637 0.10 -19.39 18.37
N GLY A 638 -0.46 -18.51 19.19
CA GLY A 638 -1.71 -17.79 18.86
C GLY A 638 -3.04 -18.48 19.20
N LYS A 639 -3.09 -19.60 19.95
CA LYS A 639 -4.33 -20.07 20.59
C LYS A 639 -4.31 -19.78 22.10
N ALA A 640 -4.67 -18.56 22.47
CA ALA A 640 -5.01 -18.20 23.85
C ALA A 640 -6.44 -17.66 23.91
N ILE A 641 -7.38 -18.47 24.38
CA ILE A 641 -8.60 -18.01 25.06
C ILE A 641 -8.75 -18.89 26.30
N GLY A 642 -9.05 -18.26 27.45
CA GLY A 642 -9.00 -18.85 28.79
C GLY A 642 -10.06 -19.92 29.12
N ALA A 643 -9.92 -20.45 30.34
CA ALA A 643 -10.79 -21.37 31.09
C ALA A 643 -11.29 -22.62 30.33
N ASP A 644 -10.44 -23.57 29.93
CA ASP A 644 -10.42 -24.97 30.43
C ASP A 644 -10.37 -25.86 29.17
N ARG A 645 -9.61 -26.96 29.15
CA ARG A 645 -9.36 -27.85 27.96
C ARG A 645 -8.36 -27.36 26.88
N GLY A 646 -7.06 -27.42 27.17
CA GLY A 646 -5.98 -27.43 26.15
C GLY A 646 -5.25 -26.10 25.90
N ARG A 647 -4.55 -25.57 26.93
CA ARG A 647 -3.89 -24.25 26.90
C ARG A 647 -2.36 -24.32 27.08
N PHE A 648 -1.64 -23.44 26.37
CA PHE A 648 -0.26 -23.04 26.68
C PHE A 648 -0.27 -22.06 27.87
N LYS A 649 0.66 -22.22 28.82
CA LYS A 649 0.78 -21.35 30.01
C LYS A 649 1.69 -20.15 29.70
N PRO A 650 1.50 -18.98 30.33
CA PRO A 650 2.51 -17.91 30.28
C PRO A 650 3.89 -18.46 30.66
N ILE A 651 4.96 -17.98 30.01
CA ILE A 651 6.31 -18.28 30.49
C ILE A 651 6.54 -17.35 31.67
N ILE A 652 6.38 -17.91 32.88
CA ILE A 652 6.63 -17.24 34.15
C ILE A 652 7.98 -17.74 34.63
N LEU A 653 8.98 -16.87 34.65
CA LEU A 653 10.30 -17.17 35.19
C LEU A 653 10.39 -16.70 36.65
N PRO A 654 11.17 -17.37 37.51
CA PRO A 654 11.45 -16.83 38.84
C PRO A 654 12.22 -15.51 38.74
N ALA A 655 11.77 -14.50 39.49
CA ALA A 655 12.35 -13.16 39.50
C ALA A 655 13.81 -13.17 39.94
N LYS A 656 14.69 -12.53 39.15
CA LYS A 656 16.07 -12.21 39.53
C LYS A 656 16.34 -10.75 39.20
N ASN A 657 16.99 -10.04 40.11
CA ASN A 657 17.34 -8.63 39.93
C ASN A 657 18.31 -8.46 38.75
N GLY A 658 18.11 -7.40 37.94
CA GLY A 658 19.02 -7.04 36.85
C GLY A 658 18.88 -7.87 35.56
N VAL A 659 17.74 -8.53 35.35
CA VAL A 659 17.47 -9.37 34.17
C VAL A 659 16.62 -8.66 33.13
N ASN A 660 17.14 -8.56 31.89
CA ASN A 660 16.41 -8.07 30.72
C ASN A 660 15.25 -9.00 30.34
N GLY A 661 14.21 -8.46 29.70
CA GLY A 661 13.14 -9.25 29.10
C GLY A 661 13.61 -10.04 27.88
N VAL A 662 14.09 -9.32 26.87
CA VAL A 662 14.56 -9.85 25.58
C VAL A 662 15.88 -9.18 25.22
N SER A 663 16.88 -9.98 24.83
CA SER A 663 18.14 -9.48 24.27
C SER A 663 18.39 -10.08 22.89
N ILE A 664 18.87 -9.26 21.94
CA ILE A 664 19.06 -9.63 20.53
C ILE A 664 20.55 -9.74 20.24
N ALA A 665 21.05 -10.95 19.94
CA ALA A 665 22.47 -11.18 19.67
C ALA A 665 22.80 -11.53 18.21
N CYS A 666 21.92 -11.20 17.26
CA CYS A 666 22.15 -11.38 15.83
C CYS A 666 21.72 -10.15 15.03
N SER A 667 22.22 -10.05 13.80
CA SER A 667 21.77 -9.06 12.81
C SER A 667 20.64 -9.64 11.95
N ASN A 668 19.96 -8.81 11.16
CA ASN A 668 18.95 -9.21 10.18
C ASN A 668 17.77 -9.98 10.81
N ILE A 669 17.16 -9.42 11.85
CA ILE A 669 16.03 -10.04 12.54
C ILE A 669 14.89 -9.05 12.77
N ILE A 670 13.67 -9.51 12.53
CA ILE A 670 12.42 -8.81 12.80
C ILE A 670 11.73 -9.54 13.96
N ILE A 671 11.54 -8.90 15.10
CA ILE A 671 10.76 -9.40 16.23
C ILE A 671 9.41 -8.69 16.21
N ARG A 672 8.31 -9.43 16.27
CA ARG A 672 6.98 -8.81 16.30
C ARG A 672 5.95 -9.47 17.17
N ASN A 673 4.89 -8.74 17.54
CA ASN A 673 3.77 -9.23 18.35
C ASN A 673 4.21 -9.89 19.67
N LEU A 674 5.20 -9.30 20.34
CA LEU A 674 5.76 -9.80 21.59
C LEU A 674 5.58 -8.76 22.70
N THR A 675 5.00 -9.19 23.83
CA THR A 675 4.88 -8.36 25.04
C THR A 675 5.87 -8.85 26.09
N VAL A 676 6.64 -7.92 26.64
CA VAL A 676 7.51 -8.12 27.79
C VAL A 676 6.95 -7.32 28.96
N LYS A 677 6.87 -7.96 30.13
CA LYS A 677 6.47 -7.34 31.39
C LYS A 677 7.40 -7.67 32.53
N TYR A 678 7.54 -6.71 33.45
CA TYR A 678 8.15 -6.94 34.76
C TYR A 678 9.58 -7.48 34.67
N ALA A 679 10.33 -7.01 33.68
CA ALA A 679 11.76 -7.29 33.60
C ALA A 679 12.49 -6.61 34.76
N GLY A 680 13.48 -7.29 35.34
CA GLY A 680 14.32 -6.73 36.40
C GLY A 680 15.39 -5.76 35.89
N ASN A 681 15.41 -5.53 34.59
CA ASN A 681 16.17 -4.53 33.84
C ASN A 681 15.32 -4.11 32.61
N ASP A 682 15.89 -3.91 31.43
CA ASP A 682 15.13 -3.42 30.27
C ASP A 682 14.16 -4.45 29.70
N GLY A 683 13.12 -3.99 29.02
CA GLY A 683 12.20 -4.86 28.27
C GLY A 683 12.87 -5.51 27.05
N PHE A 684 13.42 -4.70 26.15
CA PHE A 684 14.21 -5.12 25.00
C PHE A 684 15.57 -4.42 25.04
N ASN A 685 16.65 -5.18 25.14
CA ASN A 685 18.00 -4.67 25.35
C ASN A 685 18.94 -5.16 24.24
N ILE A 686 19.43 -4.24 23.40
CA ILE A 686 20.19 -4.54 22.18
C ILE A 686 21.65 -4.06 22.33
N HIS A 687 22.59 -5.00 22.33
CA HIS A 687 24.05 -4.73 22.38
C HIS A 687 24.80 -5.34 21.19
N GLY A 688 26.00 -4.82 20.92
CA GLY A 688 26.89 -5.27 19.85
C GLY A 688 26.80 -4.43 18.58
N ASP A 689 27.72 -4.71 17.66
CA ASP A 689 27.72 -4.22 16.28
C ASP A 689 26.64 -4.97 15.45
N ARG A 690 25.36 -4.71 15.74
CA ARG A 690 24.21 -5.38 15.13
C ARG A 690 23.53 -4.51 14.07
N ARG A 691 23.04 -5.10 12.99
CA ARG A 691 22.34 -4.36 11.93
C ARG A 691 21.06 -5.03 11.49
N GLY A 692 20.16 -4.27 10.88
CA GLY A 692 18.92 -4.81 10.33
C GLY A 692 17.99 -5.41 11.39
N ILE A 693 18.00 -4.85 12.61
CA ILE A 693 17.04 -5.22 13.66
C ILE A 693 15.76 -4.45 13.42
N ARG A 694 14.61 -5.13 13.49
CA ARG A 694 13.30 -4.48 13.49
C ARG A 694 12.39 -5.03 14.58
N LEU A 695 11.75 -4.15 15.35
CA LEU A 695 10.72 -4.50 16.34
C LEU A 695 9.36 -4.01 15.84
N GLU A 696 8.41 -4.89 15.53
CA GLU A 696 7.07 -4.52 15.03
C GLU A 696 5.97 -4.91 16.04
N LYS A 697 5.10 -4.00 16.46
CA LYS A 697 4.00 -4.33 17.40
C LYS A 697 4.49 -5.01 18.68
N VAL A 698 5.66 -4.63 19.19
CA VAL A 698 6.16 -5.11 20.47
C VAL A 698 5.64 -4.23 21.60
N ARG A 699 5.60 -4.77 22.81
CA ARG A 699 5.21 -4.02 24.00
C ARG A 699 6.23 -4.24 25.11
N ALA A 700 6.75 -3.16 25.68
CA ALA A 700 7.64 -3.19 26.83
C ALA A 700 6.98 -2.42 27.97
N LEU A 701 6.46 -3.16 28.95
CA LEU A 701 5.56 -2.62 29.95
C LEU A 701 6.08 -2.93 31.36
N SER A 702 6.20 -1.93 32.23
CA SER A 702 6.56 -2.14 33.64
C SER A 702 7.91 -2.82 33.85
N CYS A 703 8.92 -2.47 33.04
CA CYS A 703 10.30 -2.91 33.21
C CYS A 703 11.03 -2.02 34.24
N ALA A 704 11.96 -2.60 35.00
CA ALA A 704 12.65 -1.87 36.06
C ALA A 704 13.59 -0.77 35.55
N ASP A 705 14.16 -0.94 34.35
CA ASP A 705 14.97 0.07 33.65
C ASP A 705 14.22 0.61 32.42
N GLU A 706 14.79 0.64 31.22
CA GLU A 706 14.09 1.05 30.00
C GLU A 706 13.05 0.04 29.51
N GLY A 707 12.08 0.49 28.72
CA GLY A 707 11.29 -0.43 27.90
C GLY A 707 12.10 -0.99 26.73
N ILE A 708 12.83 -0.13 26.03
CA ILE A 708 13.70 -0.50 24.90
C ILE A 708 15.01 0.28 24.97
N SER A 709 16.15 -0.38 24.76
CA SER A 709 17.46 0.28 24.63
C SER A 709 18.32 -0.30 23.51
N ALA A 710 19.06 0.58 22.83
CA ALA A 710 20.06 0.23 21.82
C ALA A 710 21.42 0.82 22.16
N HIS A 711 22.46 -0.02 22.10
CA HIS A 711 23.83 0.32 22.52
C HIS A 711 24.84 0.15 21.39
N GLU A 712 26.05 0.65 21.60
CA GLU A 712 27.20 0.47 20.69
C GLU A 712 26.89 0.88 19.25
N LYS A 713 27.17 0.06 18.22
CA LYS A 713 26.89 0.40 16.80
C LYS A 713 25.65 -0.31 16.27
N SER A 714 24.67 -0.53 17.13
CA SER A 714 23.44 -1.21 16.74
C SER A 714 22.58 -0.35 15.80
N GLU A 715 21.98 -0.99 14.79
CA GLU A 715 21.01 -0.37 13.88
C GLU A 715 19.64 -1.02 14.05
N MET A 716 18.64 -0.24 14.48
CA MET A 716 17.32 -0.75 14.88
C MET A 716 16.15 0.12 14.41
N GLU A 717 15.10 -0.51 13.88
CA GLU A 717 13.83 0.15 13.59
C GLU A 717 12.70 -0.39 14.48
N VAL A 718 11.92 0.47 15.13
CA VAL A 718 10.79 0.09 15.98
C VAL A 718 9.51 0.67 15.39
N ILE A 719 8.51 -0.18 15.15
CA ILE A 719 7.28 0.18 14.42
C ILE A 719 6.04 -0.31 15.17
N ASP A 720 4.99 0.50 15.26
CA ASP A 720 3.67 0.12 15.82
C ASP A 720 3.71 -0.41 17.27
N SER A 721 4.70 0.03 18.07
CA SER A 721 5.01 -0.54 19.39
C SER A 721 4.57 0.34 20.56
N GLU A 722 4.39 -0.26 21.74
CA GLU A 722 3.98 0.43 22.98
C GLU A 722 5.06 0.31 24.05
N ILE A 723 5.47 1.43 24.63
CA ILE A 723 6.52 1.50 25.66
C ILE A 723 5.96 2.29 26.83
N ALA A 724 5.69 1.62 27.95
CA ALA A 724 5.02 2.27 29.07
C ALA A 724 5.36 1.75 30.47
N TRP A 725 5.20 2.59 31.48
CA TRP A 725 5.38 2.26 32.90
C TRP A 725 6.78 1.80 33.29
N ASN A 726 7.82 2.18 32.54
CA ASN A 726 9.18 1.71 32.77
C ASN A 726 9.95 2.61 33.77
N GLY A 727 10.83 2.02 34.57
CA GLY A 727 11.38 2.59 35.80
C GLY A 727 12.66 3.42 35.67
N SER A 728 13.30 3.46 34.49
CA SER A 728 14.53 4.24 34.27
C SER A 728 14.29 5.75 34.37
N ILE A 729 15.20 6.46 35.05
CA ILE A 729 15.24 7.93 35.03
C ILE A 729 15.74 8.49 33.69
N SER A 730 16.38 7.66 32.87
CA SER A 730 16.84 8.04 31.54
C SER A 730 15.66 8.15 30.58
N GLY A 731 14.78 7.13 30.57
CA GLY A 731 13.52 7.19 29.83
C GLY A 731 12.83 5.86 29.56
N GLY A 732 11.69 5.91 28.86
CA GLY A 732 11.02 4.72 28.33
C GLY A 732 11.84 4.06 27.21
N VAL A 733 12.51 4.87 26.40
CA VAL A 733 13.50 4.46 25.41
C VAL A 733 14.83 5.16 25.70
N THR A 734 15.93 4.42 25.77
CA THR A 734 17.29 4.98 25.90
C THR A 734 18.24 4.37 24.88
N ASP A 735 18.64 5.15 23.86
CA ASP A 735 19.66 4.72 22.90
C ASP A 735 20.96 5.50 23.08
N VAL A 736 22.09 4.81 23.01
CA VAL A 736 23.40 5.34 23.38
C VAL A 736 24.53 4.95 22.42
N ASN A 737 25.71 5.54 22.61
CA ASN A 737 26.96 5.29 21.87
C ASN A 737 26.95 5.68 20.38
N ASP A 738 27.01 4.74 19.45
CA ASP A 738 27.06 4.97 18.00
C ASP A 738 25.81 4.42 17.31
N ALA A 739 24.76 4.14 18.10
CA ALA A 739 23.55 3.49 17.64
C ALA A 739 22.81 4.37 16.61
N VAL A 740 22.16 3.69 15.67
CA VAL A 740 21.34 4.33 14.64
C VAL A 740 19.92 3.76 14.70
N THR A 741 18.97 4.54 15.19
CA THR A 741 17.61 4.03 15.42
C THR A 741 16.51 4.83 14.77
N THR A 742 15.41 4.17 14.43
CA THR A 742 14.21 4.81 13.90
C THR A 742 12.98 4.25 14.61
N TYR A 743 12.23 5.12 15.28
CA TYR A 743 10.94 4.80 15.86
C TYR A 743 9.84 5.37 14.98
N ARG A 744 8.88 4.53 14.60
CA ARG A 744 7.74 4.92 13.80
C ARG A 744 6.46 4.44 14.45
N ASN A 745 5.48 5.31 14.57
CA ASN A 745 4.14 4.88 14.98
C ASN A 745 4.09 4.26 16.39
N CYS A 746 4.99 4.69 17.29
CA CYS A 746 5.08 4.17 18.64
C CYS A 746 4.15 4.94 19.59
N ILE A 747 3.66 4.26 20.62
CA ILE A 747 2.94 4.87 21.74
C ILE A 747 3.86 4.79 22.96
N VAL A 748 4.28 5.94 23.49
CA VAL A 748 5.25 6.04 24.60
C VAL A 748 4.63 6.85 25.72
N HIS A 749 4.46 6.28 26.90
CA HIS A 749 3.79 6.98 27.99
C HIS A 749 4.08 6.43 29.39
N ASP A 750 3.82 7.26 30.40
CA ASP A 750 3.89 6.88 31.81
C ASP A 750 5.25 6.30 32.22
N ASN A 751 6.36 6.70 31.57
CA ASN A 751 7.70 6.26 31.97
C ASN A 751 8.30 7.21 33.02
N ALA A 752 9.23 6.71 33.83
CA ALA A 752 9.80 7.50 34.93
C ALA A 752 10.72 8.65 34.49
N GLY A 753 11.24 8.60 33.25
CA GLY A 753 12.17 9.57 32.67
C GLY A 753 11.62 10.27 31.43
N ALA A 754 12.47 10.46 30.42
CA ALA A 754 11.99 10.94 29.12
C ALA A 754 11.20 9.87 28.37
N GLY A 755 10.28 10.25 27.47
CA GLY A 755 9.73 9.28 26.51
C GLY A 755 10.86 8.65 25.67
N PHE A 756 11.75 9.49 25.16
CA PHE A 756 12.95 9.09 24.43
C PHE A 756 14.19 9.82 24.96
N SER A 757 15.25 9.06 25.26
CA SER A 757 16.57 9.57 25.62
C SER A 757 17.59 9.10 24.59
N PHE A 758 18.22 10.03 23.91
CA PHE A 758 19.16 9.76 22.82
C PHE A 758 20.51 10.39 23.10
N THR A 759 21.53 9.54 23.11
CA THR A 759 22.93 9.94 23.01
C THR A 759 23.55 9.17 21.86
N GLY A 760 24.61 9.72 21.26
CA GLY A 760 25.31 9.02 20.20
C GLY A 760 25.07 9.55 18.81
N LYS A 761 24.90 8.64 17.83
CA LYS A 761 25.10 8.98 16.42
C LYS A 761 23.89 9.58 15.74
N SER A 762 22.81 8.82 15.53
CA SER A 762 21.68 9.29 14.72
C SER A 762 20.37 8.59 15.07
N HIS A 763 19.34 9.37 15.38
CA HIS A 763 18.03 8.83 15.79
C HIS A 763 16.89 9.54 15.08
N ARG A 764 15.81 8.82 14.78
CA ARG A 764 14.62 9.34 14.12
C ARG A 764 13.36 8.92 14.85
N VAL A 765 12.44 9.85 15.09
CA VAL A 765 11.13 9.53 15.67
C VAL A 765 10.01 10.13 14.83
N TYR A 766 9.14 9.26 14.32
CA TYR A 766 8.10 9.60 13.36
C TYR A 766 6.73 9.10 13.76
N ASP A 767 5.70 9.92 13.54
CA ASP A 767 4.31 9.49 13.64
C ASP A 767 3.94 8.88 15.01
N SER A 768 4.69 9.17 16.08
CA SER A 768 4.52 8.56 17.39
C SER A 768 3.63 9.41 18.30
N LEU A 769 2.92 8.76 19.24
CA LEU A 769 2.16 9.40 20.31
C LEU A 769 2.95 9.27 21.62
N ILE A 770 3.37 10.40 22.18
CA ILE A 770 4.12 10.50 23.42
C ILE A 770 3.25 11.27 24.41
N TYR A 771 2.93 10.71 25.57
CA TYR A 771 2.07 11.40 26.53
C TYR A 771 2.35 11.01 27.97
N ASN A 772 2.05 11.92 28.90
CA ASN A 772 2.30 11.71 30.34
C ASN A 772 3.75 11.30 30.64
N GLU A 773 4.69 12.03 30.03
CA GLU A 773 6.13 11.93 30.27
C GLU A 773 6.62 13.23 30.90
N GLU A 774 7.63 13.18 31.78
CA GLU A 774 8.26 14.40 32.31
C GLU A 774 8.80 15.28 31.16
N ARG A 775 9.31 14.63 30.11
CA ARG A 775 9.78 15.23 28.86
C ARG A 775 9.63 14.22 27.73
N ALA A 776 9.23 14.66 26.54
CA ALA A 776 9.12 13.75 25.39
C ALA A 776 10.47 13.28 24.87
N PHE A 777 11.47 14.17 24.87
CA PHE A 777 12.81 13.92 24.33
C PHE A 777 13.90 14.49 25.24
N GLN A 778 14.95 13.71 25.45
CA GLN A 778 16.23 14.12 26.04
C GLN A 778 17.35 13.75 25.06
N VAL A 779 17.88 14.72 24.33
CA VAL A 779 18.83 14.48 23.22
C VAL A 779 20.14 15.23 23.47
N SER A 780 21.27 14.52 23.42
CA SER A 780 22.59 15.13 23.52
C SER A 780 22.92 16.01 22.30
N LYS A 781 23.69 17.09 22.50
CA LYS A 781 23.96 18.13 21.47
C LYS A 781 24.59 17.62 20.17
N GLU A 782 25.31 16.50 20.23
CA GLU A 782 26.08 15.96 19.10
C GLU A 782 25.31 14.92 18.28
N VAL A 783 24.08 14.60 18.69
CA VAL A 783 23.23 13.61 18.03
C VAL A 783 22.62 14.20 16.76
N ASP A 784 22.72 13.48 15.64
CA ASP A 784 21.91 13.75 14.45
C ASP A 784 20.47 13.26 14.69
N PHE A 785 19.62 14.14 15.25
CA PHE A 785 18.25 13.83 15.61
C PHE A 785 17.24 14.52 14.68
N GLU A 786 16.25 13.77 14.21
CA GLU A 786 15.09 14.34 13.52
C GLU A 786 13.79 13.74 14.05
N GLU A 787 12.82 14.61 14.31
CA GLU A 787 11.46 14.25 14.63
C GLU A 787 10.46 14.80 13.62
N LYS A 788 9.40 14.03 13.32
CA LYS A 788 8.39 14.45 12.35
C LYS A 788 7.02 13.84 12.64
N ARG A 789 5.99 14.69 12.70
CA ARG A 789 4.58 14.29 12.90
C ARG A 789 4.30 13.53 14.20
N ASN A 790 5.16 13.68 15.22
CA ASN A 790 4.88 13.17 16.55
C ASN A 790 3.77 13.99 17.23
N ARG A 791 3.00 13.34 18.10
CA ARG A 791 2.00 13.97 18.97
C ARG A 791 2.51 13.87 20.39
N ILE A 792 2.78 15.01 21.02
CA ILE A 792 3.30 15.10 22.38
C ILE A 792 2.20 15.72 23.24
N LYS A 793 1.81 15.07 24.33
CA LYS A 793 0.75 15.53 25.23
C LYS A 793 1.18 15.54 26.69
#